data_AF-A0A2P2LR75-F1
#
_entry.id   AF-A0A2P2LR75-F1
#
_cell.length_a   1.000
_cell.length_b   1.000
_cell.length_c   1.000
_cell.angle_alpha   90.00
_cell.angle_beta   90.00
_cell.angle_gamma   90.00
#
_symmetry.space_group_name_H-M   'P 1'
#
loop_
_entity.id
_entity.type
_entity.pdbx_description
1 polymer ?
#
loop_
_entity_poly.entity_id
_entity_poly.type
_entity_poly.pdbx_seq_one_letter_code
_entity_poly.pdbx_strand_id
1 'polypeptide(L)'
;MGYMVRLGLWGAGTCFTDFQKFLGALDKGGVGALELVAMDMKARGMYVCRTLSYRGVEFEVVEAPLEAQMTEMYKKAAEFWAELRVELLTASSFLPHDKPISSQLWRLYWSSHQRFFRHMCMSAKVPATVRLAKQALMEDKCVVIGLQSTGEARTEEAVTKYGSELDDFISGPRELLLKFVEENYPLPEKPELPGEESIKELQRKRHSATPGISIKGRFRKAARWKPASDCESDERSETDSAPESTESDDEFQICEICNSEEERKKLLKCSCCAHLVHPACLDPPVTDSVSEDWSCHSCKEKTDEFLQARHVYLTELLKRYETALERKLKILEIIRSLDLPNNPLDDIIDQLGGPDKVAEMTGRRGMLVRASSGKGVTYQARNTKDVTMEMVNMHEKQLFMEGKKLVAIISEAGSAGVSLQADRRAKNQKRRVHLTLELPWSADRAIQQFGRTHRSNQASAPEYRLLFTNLGGERRFASIVAKRLESLGALTQGDRRAGPSLSAYNYDSAYGKKALMVMYRGIMEQDTLPVVPPGCSSEKPDTVQDFITKAKAALVSVGIVRDSVLGNGKDYGKLSGRIVDSDMHDVGRFLNRLLGLPPEIQNRLFELFVNILDLLIQNARIEGNLDSGIVDMKANIIELQGTPKTVHVDQMSGASTVLFTFTLDRGITWESASTILEEKQKDGLGSSSDGFYESKREWMGRRHVLLAFESAASGMFKIVRPAVGESLREMPLAELKVKYRKLSSLEKAQSCWEDEFEVSSKQCMHGRNCKLGNFCTVGRRLQEVHVLGGLILPVWGTIEKALSKQARLSHRRLRVVRLETTTDIRRIVGLLVPNAAVESVLQDLEWVQEIDD
;
A
#
# COMPACT_ATOMS: atom_id res chain seq x y z
N MET A 1 11.82 -19.32 7.02
CA MET A 1 12.83 -18.86 7.98
C MET A 1 13.51 -19.98 8.80
N GLY A 2 13.01 -21.24 8.81
CA GLY A 2 13.66 -22.33 9.58
C GLY A 2 15.11 -22.65 9.20
N TYR A 3 15.59 -22.25 8.01
CA TYR A 3 17.00 -22.37 7.65
C TYR A 3 17.91 -21.40 8.41
N MET A 4 17.38 -20.27 8.90
CA MET A 4 18.18 -19.22 9.54
C MET A 4 18.68 -19.62 10.93
N VAL A 5 17.99 -20.53 11.62
CA VAL A 5 18.45 -21.11 12.89
C VAL A 5 19.79 -21.84 12.71
N ARG A 6 20.04 -22.40 11.51
CA ARG A 6 21.31 -23.09 11.18
C ARG A 6 22.47 -22.12 10.94
N LEU A 7 22.21 -20.82 10.84
CA LEU A 7 23.25 -19.80 10.66
C LEU A 7 23.91 -19.39 11.97
N GLY A 8 23.45 -19.90 13.13
CA GLY A 8 24.04 -19.61 14.43
C GLY A 8 23.97 -18.13 14.84
N LEU A 9 22.99 -17.39 14.33
CA LEU A 9 22.82 -15.95 14.64
C LEU A 9 22.09 -15.70 15.98
N TRP A 10 21.37 -16.70 16.49
CA TRP A 10 20.68 -16.69 17.77
C TRP A 10 20.60 -18.12 18.33
N GLY A 11 20.42 -18.28 19.64
CA GLY A 11 20.42 -19.55 20.36
C GLY A 11 21.56 -19.67 21.37
N ALA A 12 21.79 -20.88 21.89
CA ALA A 12 22.84 -21.15 22.87
C ALA A 12 24.23 -20.76 22.34
N GLY A 13 25.02 -20.03 23.14
CA GLY A 13 26.35 -19.55 22.76
C GLY A 13 26.38 -18.26 21.92
N THR A 14 25.24 -17.57 21.74
CA THR A 14 25.16 -16.29 21.01
C THR A 14 24.62 -15.17 21.92
N CYS A 15 24.80 -13.89 21.53
CA CYS A 15 24.22 -12.75 22.27
C CYS A 15 22.70 -12.73 22.30
N PHE A 16 22.04 -13.46 21.39
CA PHE A 16 20.59 -13.43 21.22
C PHE A 16 20.00 -14.79 21.58
N THR A 17 19.24 -14.87 22.67
CA THR A 17 18.68 -16.16 23.12
C THR A 17 17.66 -16.74 22.13
N ASP A 18 16.94 -15.89 21.40
CA ASP A 18 15.89 -16.27 20.46
C ASP A 18 15.79 -15.27 19.29
N PHE A 19 15.01 -15.65 18.27
CA PHE A 19 14.79 -14.83 17.08
C PHE A 19 14.10 -13.48 17.38
N GLN A 20 13.21 -13.42 18.37
CA GLN A 20 12.48 -12.18 18.68
C GLN A 20 13.42 -11.11 19.27
N LYS A 21 14.36 -11.52 20.14
CA LYS A 21 15.40 -10.62 20.65
C LYS A 21 16.36 -10.16 19.55
N PHE A 22 16.75 -11.07 18.66
CA PHE A 22 17.58 -10.73 17.49
C PHE A 22 16.86 -9.72 16.58
N LEU A 23 15.60 -9.99 16.22
CA LEU A 23 14.79 -9.10 15.39
C LEU A 23 14.59 -7.73 16.05
N GLY A 24 14.28 -7.71 17.35
CA GLY A 24 14.13 -6.46 18.10
C GLY A 24 15.42 -5.63 18.17
N ALA A 25 16.58 -6.27 18.22
CA ALA A 25 17.87 -5.58 18.15
C ALA A 25 18.14 -5.01 16.75
N LEU A 26 17.81 -5.75 15.69
CA LEU A 26 17.92 -5.27 14.31
C LEU A 26 16.97 -4.10 14.02
N ASP A 27 15.72 -4.17 14.50
CA ASP A 27 14.74 -3.09 14.32
C ASP A 27 15.18 -1.80 15.04
N LYS A 28 15.80 -1.92 16.23
CA LYS A 28 16.39 -0.78 16.96
C LYS A 28 17.64 -0.21 16.26
N GLY A 29 18.47 -1.09 15.70
CA GLY A 29 19.72 -0.73 15.03
C GLY A 29 19.55 -0.31 13.56
N GLY A 30 18.36 -0.50 13.00
CA GLY A 30 17.97 -0.05 11.66
C GLY A 30 18.77 -0.71 10.53
N VAL A 31 18.87 0.01 9.41
CA VAL A 31 19.55 -0.48 8.19
C VAL A 31 21.05 -0.72 8.42
N GLY A 32 21.69 0.09 9.26
CA GLY A 32 23.11 -0.09 9.59
C GLY A 32 23.38 -1.42 10.30
N ALA A 33 22.50 -1.83 11.21
CA ALA A 33 22.62 -3.13 11.88
C ALA A 33 22.51 -4.32 10.93
N LEU A 34 21.58 -4.26 9.97
CA LEU A 34 21.43 -5.28 8.92
C LEU A 34 22.69 -5.43 8.08
N GLU A 35 23.38 -4.32 7.78
CA GLU A 35 24.63 -4.33 7.03
C GLU A 35 25.78 -4.95 7.83
N LEU A 36 25.90 -4.62 9.13
CA LEU A 36 26.85 -5.28 10.03
C LEU A 36 26.64 -6.80 10.09
N VAL A 37 25.38 -7.26 10.18
CA VAL A 37 25.08 -8.70 10.15
C VAL A 37 25.52 -9.34 8.83
N ALA A 38 25.24 -8.69 7.70
CA ALA A 38 25.67 -9.21 6.40
C ALA A 38 27.20 -9.27 6.27
N MET A 39 27.92 -8.26 6.78
CA MET A 39 29.38 -8.24 6.84
C MET A 39 29.92 -9.35 7.73
N ASP A 40 29.38 -9.51 8.94
CA ASP A 40 29.76 -10.57 9.89
C ASP A 40 29.54 -11.96 9.33
N MET A 41 28.37 -12.19 8.70
CA MET A 41 28.08 -13.48 8.08
C MET A 41 29.06 -13.78 6.93
N LYS A 42 29.49 -12.76 6.18
CA LYS A 42 30.51 -12.92 5.13
C LYS A 42 31.90 -13.20 5.73
N ALA A 43 32.29 -12.48 6.78
CA ALA A 43 33.56 -12.65 7.47
C ALA A 43 33.70 -14.05 8.09
N ARG A 44 32.61 -14.60 8.65
CA ARG A 44 32.56 -15.97 9.18
C ARG A 44 32.47 -17.06 8.10
N GLY A 45 32.43 -16.69 6.82
CA GLY A 45 32.22 -17.64 5.71
C GLY A 45 30.81 -18.27 5.66
N MET A 46 29.88 -17.81 6.50
CA MET A 46 28.50 -18.31 6.59
C MET A 46 27.60 -17.74 5.48
N TYR A 47 28.08 -16.72 4.76
CA TYR A 47 27.37 -16.07 3.66
C TYR A 47 28.22 -16.01 2.40
N VAL A 48 27.93 -16.89 1.45
CA VAL A 48 28.35 -16.75 0.05
C VAL A 48 27.21 -16.04 -0.69
N CYS A 49 27.41 -14.78 -1.07
CA CYS A 49 26.42 -14.06 -1.85
C CYS A 49 26.36 -14.68 -3.26
N ARG A 50 25.33 -15.52 -3.51
CA ARG A 50 25.04 -16.09 -4.84
C ARG A 50 24.29 -15.11 -5.75
N THR A 51 23.98 -13.92 -5.26
CA THR A 51 23.25 -12.89 -5.99
C THR A 51 24.18 -12.17 -6.96
N LEU A 52 23.75 -12.01 -8.21
CA LEU A 52 24.54 -11.28 -9.21
C LEU A 52 24.70 -9.81 -8.78
N SER A 53 25.92 -9.26 -8.89
CA SER A 53 26.16 -7.83 -8.65
C SER A 53 25.37 -6.99 -9.65
N TYR A 54 24.71 -5.94 -9.18
CA TYR A 54 24.03 -4.94 -10.04
C TYR A 54 25.01 -3.90 -10.63
N ARG A 55 26.30 -4.22 -10.69
CA ARG A 55 27.32 -3.36 -11.28
C ARG A 55 27.00 -3.10 -12.77
N GLY A 56 26.91 -1.82 -13.15
CA GLY A 56 26.59 -1.39 -14.50
C GLY A 56 25.11 -1.44 -14.87
N VAL A 57 24.24 -1.81 -13.93
CA VAL A 57 22.78 -1.68 -14.10
C VAL A 57 22.39 -0.23 -13.86
N GLU A 58 21.58 0.32 -14.77
CA GLU A 58 20.99 1.64 -14.64
C GLU A 58 19.52 1.52 -14.21
N PHE A 59 19.10 2.39 -13.28
CA PHE A 59 17.70 2.50 -12.86
C PHE A 59 17.22 3.92 -13.12
N GLU A 60 16.11 4.03 -13.85
CA GLU A 60 15.45 5.28 -14.15
C GLU A 60 13.98 5.20 -13.74
N VAL A 61 13.50 6.22 -13.04
CA VAL A 61 12.08 6.40 -12.72
C VAL A 61 11.51 7.33 -13.78
N VAL A 62 10.56 6.84 -14.58
CA VAL A 62 9.95 7.62 -15.65
C VAL A 62 8.51 7.96 -15.28
N GLU A 63 8.23 9.25 -15.21
CA GLU A 63 6.87 9.75 -15.03
C GLU A 63 6.14 9.81 -16.39
N ALA A 64 4.99 9.16 -16.45
CA ALA A 64 4.06 9.09 -17.58
C ALA A 64 2.79 9.87 -17.21
N PRO A 65 2.77 11.20 -17.42
CA PRO A 65 1.62 12.02 -17.05
C PRO A 65 0.38 11.58 -17.82
N LEU A 66 -0.79 11.65 -17.17
CA LEU A 66 -2.05 11.39 -17.83
C LEU A 66 -2.28 12.44 -18.93
N GLU A 67 -2.56 11.97 -20.14
CA GLU A 67 -3.00 12.82 -21.25
C GLU A 67 -4.37 13.45 -20.92
N ALA A 68 -4.72 14.55 -21.59
CA ALA A 68 -5.97 15.26 -21.33
C ALA A 68 -7.21 14.36 -21.47
N GLN A 69 -7.23 13.50 -22.50
CA GLN A 69 -8.31 12.54 -22.73
C GLN A 69 -8.40 11.52 -21.58
N MET A 70 -7.28 10.93 -21.15
CA MET A 70 -7.28 9.98 -20.03
C MET A 70 -7.62 10.65 -18.70
N THR A 71 -7.24 11.92 -18.51
CA THR A 71 -7.57 12.67 -17.29
C THR A 71 -9.08 12.85 -17.15
N GLU A 72 -9.76 13.26 -18.23
CA GLU A 72 -11.22 13.40 -18.25
C GLU A 72 -11.93 12.05 -18.11
N MET A 73 -11.42 11.01 -18.77
CA MET A 73 -11.92 9.64 -18.65
C MET A 73 -11.82 9.12 -17.20
N TYR A 74 -10.68 9.35 -16.55
CA TYR A 74 -10.45 8.96 -15.16
C TYR A 74 -11.39 9.71 -14.21
N LYS A 75 -11.58 11.02 -14.44
CA LYS A 75 -12.49 11.85 -13.65
C LYS A 75 -13.93 11.32 -13.71
N LYS A 76 -14.47 11.10 -14.92
CA LYS A 76 -15.82 10.55 -15.11
C LYS A 76 -15.97 9.18 -14.46
N ALA A 77 -14.95 8.33 -14.55
CA ALA A 77 -14.97 7.03 -13.91
C ALA A 77 -14.97 7.13 -12.37
N ALA A 78 -14.20 8.05 -11.78
CA ALA A 78 -14.18 8.31 -10.35
C ALA A 78 -15.54 8.84 -9.83
N GLU A 79 -16.14 9.77 -10.56
CA GLU A 79 -17.48 10.28 -10.28
C GLU A 79 -18.52 9.16 -10.34
N PHE A 80 -18.50 8.34 -11.39
CA PHE A 80 -19.40 7.19 -11.53
C PHE A 80 -19.26 6.17 -10.40
N TRP A 81 -18.04 5.82 -9.97
CA TRP A 81 -17.86 4.92 -8.82
C TRP A 81 -18.43 5.54 -7.53
N ALA A 82 -18.27 6.85 -7.32
CA ALA A 82 -18.86 7.53 -6.17
C ALA A 82 -20.39 7.50 -6.20
N GLU A 83 -21.01 7.73 -7.36
CA GLU A 83 -22.46 7.63 -7.57
C GLU A 83 -22.96 6.20 -7.37
N LEU A 84 -22.27 5.21 -7.95
CA LEU A 84 -22.60 3.79 -7.80
C LEU A 84 -22.59 3.38 -6.32
N ARG A 85 -21.65 3.90 -5.52
CA ARG A 85 -21.63 3.64 -4.06
C ARG A 85 -22.89 4.16 -3.39
N VAL A 86 -23.31 5.39 -3.71
CA VAL A 86 -24.53 5.99 -3.15
C VAL A 86 -25.75 5.18 -3.56
N GLU A 87 -25.85 4.79 -4.84
CA GLU A 87 -26.95 3.98 -5.32
C GLU A 87 -27.00 2.60 -4.66
N LEU A 88 -25.86 1.92 -4.47
CA LEU A 88 -25.81 0.63 -3.77
C LEU A 88 -26.23 0.74 -2.30
N LEU A 89 -25.88 1.84 -1.63
CA LEU A 89 -26.36 2.12 -0.26
C LEU A 89 -27.88 2.33 -0.24
N THR A 90 -28.40 3.12 -1.18
CA THR A 90 -29.83 3.40 -1.32
C THR A 90 -30.61 2.13 -1.66
N ALA A 91 -30.18 1.35 -2.64
CA ALA A 91 -30.80 0.09 -3.02
C ALA A 91 -30.79 -0.93 -1.87
N SER A 92 -29.72 -0.96 -1.07
CA SER A 92 -29.64 -1.82 0.12
C SER A 92 -30.62 -1.43 1.23
N SER A 93 -31.01 -0.15 1.33
CA SER A 93 -31.97 0.33 2.35
C SER A 93 -33.40 -0.18 2.11
N PHE A 94 -33.71 -0.61 0.89
CA PHE A 94 -35.00 -1.18 0.52
C PHE A 94 -35.11 -2.68 0.75
N LEU A 95 -34.03 -3.34 1.17
CA LEU A 95 -34.06 -4.77 1.53
C LEU A 95 -34.65 -4.96 2.94
N PRO A 96 -35.48 -5.99 3.15
CA PRO A 96 -36.06 -6.28 4.47
C PRO A 96 -34.96 -6.52 5.52
N HIS A 97 -35.20 -6.02 6.74
CA HIS A 97 -34.24 -5.87 7.85
C HIS A 97 -33.46 -7.14 8.27
N ASP A 98 -33.87 -8.34 7.86
CA ASP A 98 -33.26 -9.60 8.27
C ASP A 98 -31.98 -9.97 7.50
N LYS A 99 -31.66 -9.28 6.39
CA LYS A 99 -30.39 -9.44 5.67
C LYS A 99 -29.57 -8.16 5.79
N PRO A 100 -28.72 -7.99 6.84
CA PRO A 100 -27.82 -6.85 6.91
C PRO A 100 -26.97 -6.79 5.64
N ILE A 101 -26.62 -5.57 5.20
CA ILE A 101 -25.73 -5.35 4.06
C ILE A 101 -24.57 -6.33 4.16
N SER A 102 -24.46 -7.25 3.20
CA SER A 102 -23.48 -8.30 3.33
C SER A 102 -22.11 -7.62 3.37
N SER A 103 -21.34 -7.86 4.44
CA SER A 103 -19.94 -7.43 4.52
C SER A 103 -19.14 -7.88 3.28
N GLN A 104 -19.65 -8.91 2.61
CA GLN A 104 -19.21 -9.42 1.31
C GLN A 104 -19.41 -8.43 0.15
N LEU A 105 -20.57 -7.76 0.02
CA LEU A 105 -20.81 -6.77 -1.05
C LEU A 105 -19.76 -5.65 -1.01
N TRP A 106 -19.53 -5.04 0.15
CA TRP A 106 -18.53 -3.97 0.26
C TRP A 106 -17.10 -4.47 0.05
N ARG A 107 -16.79 -5.70 0.48
CA ARG A 107 -15.49 -6.32 0.20
C ARG A 107 -15.28 -6.49 -1.31
N LEU A 108 -16.31 -6.97 -2.02
CA LEU A 108 -16.30 -7.15 -3.48
C LEU A 108 -16.23 -5.81 -4.21
N TYR A 109 -17.05 -4.84 -3.82
CA TYR A 109 -17.06 -3.47 -4.35
C TYR A 109 -15.65 -2.86 -4.28
N TRP A 110 -15.05 -2.86 -3.10
CA TRP A 110 -13.75 -2.25 -2.88
C TRP A 110 -12.60 -2.99 -3.57
N SER A 111 -12.71 -4.32 -3.71
CA SER A 111 -11.75 -5.11 -4.49
C SER A 111 -11.86 -4.84 -6.00
N SER A 112 -13.09 -4.67 -6.50
CA SER A 112 -13.38 -4.39 -7.91
C SER A 112 -12.95 -2.98 -8.27
N HIS A 113 -13.32 -2.00 -7.43
CA HIS A 113 -12.87 -0.61 -7.51
C HIS A 113 -11.34 -0.50 -7.59
N GLN A 114 -10.62 -1.19 -6.71
CA GLN A 114 -9.16 -1.17 -6.73
C GLN A 114 -8.58 -1.75 -8.03
N ARG A 115 -9.14 -2.87 -8.53
CA ARG A 115 -8.71 -3.48 -9.79
C ARG A 115 -9.02 -2.60 -10.99
N PHE A 116 -10.17 -1.92 -10.98
CA PHE A 116 -10.58 -0.98 -12.02
C PHE A 116 -9.56 0.16 -12.18
N PHE A 117 -9.27 0.91 -11.11
CA PHE A 117 -8.35 2.05 -11.20
C PHE A 117 -6.90 1.63 -11.47
N ARG A 118 -6.50 0.42 -11.06
CA ARG A 118 -5.20 -0.16 -11.47
C ARG A 118 -5.11 -0.33 -12.98
N HIS A 119 -6.16 -0.90 -13.58
CA HIS A 119 -6.22 -1.09 -15.02
C HIS A 119 -6.20 0.27 -15.73
N MET A 120 -6.95 1.26 -15.24
CA MET A 120 -6.89 2.64 -15.76
C MET A 120 -5.47 3.22 -15.74
N CYS A 121 -4.73 3.06 -14.63
CA CYS A 121 -3.35 3.51 -14.53
C CYS A 121 -2.43 2.76 -15.51
N MET A 122 -2.62 1.45 -15.69
CA MET A 122 -1.85 0.67 -16.67
C MET A 122 -2.08 1.16 -18.09
N SER A 123 -3.34 1.35 -18.50
CA SER A 123 -3.69 1.87 -19.83
C SER A 123 -3.14 3.29 -20.04
N ALA A 124 -3.18 4.15 -19.02
CA ALA A 124 -2.61 5.50 -19.09
C ALA A 124 -1.09 5.51 -19.36
N LYS A 125 -0.36 4.43 -19.04
CA LYS A 125 1.08 4.30 -19.29
C LYS A 125 1.42 3.71 -20.66
N VAL A 126 0.44 3.22 -21.42
CA VAL A 126 0.66 2.60 -22.75
C VAL A 126 1.37 3.56 -23.71
N PRO A 127 0.93 4.83 -23.89
CA PRO A 127 1.58 5.75 -24.82
C PRO A 127 3.05 6.01 -24.48
N ALA A 128 3.35 6.18 -23.19
CA ALA A 128 4.72 6.35 -22.71
C ALA A 128 5.56 5.09 -22.93
N THR A 129 5.00 3.92 -22.66
CA THR A 129 5.69 2.62 -22.86
C THR A 129 6.05 2.40 -24.32
N VAL A 130 5.10 2.64 -25.23
CA VAL A 130 5.31 2.50 -26.67
C VAL A 130 6.38 3.48 -27.16
N ARG A 131 6.34 4.74 -26.71
CA ARG A 131 7.35 5.76 -27.03
C ARG A 131 8.75 5.35 -26.58
N LEU A 132 8.90 4.92 -25.32
CA LEU A 132 10.19 4.48 -24.76
C LEU A 132 10.70 3.20 -25.46
N ALA A 133 9.80 2.27 -25.78
CA ALA A 133 10.16 1.06 -26.51
C ALA A 133 10.68 1.39 -27.92
N LYS A 134 9.97 2.25 -28.66
CA LYS A 134 10.41 2.71 -29.99
C LYS A 134 11.74 3.46 -29.91
N GLN A 135 11.93 4.31 -28.90
CA GLN A 135 13.20 4.99 -28.66
C GLN A 135 14.36 4.00 -28.43
N ALA A 136 14.18 3.02 -27.54
CA ALA A 136 15.20 2.02 -27.27
C ALA A 136 15.55 1.19 -28.53
N LEU A 137 14.56 0.87 -29.36
CA LEU A 137 14.79 0.18 -30.64
C LEU A 137 15.59 1.04 -31.63
N MET A 138 15.36 2.36 -31.66
CA MET A 138 16.17 3.30 -32.49
C MET A 138 17.61 3.42 -31.98
N GLU A 139 17.84 3.27 -30.68
CA GLU A 139 19.17 3.24 -30.05
C GLU A 139 19.90 1.89 -30.19
N ASP A 140 19.43 1.01 -31.08
CA ASP A 140 19.93 -0.36 -31.30
C ASP A 140 19.90 -1.26 -30.04
N LYS A 141 18.92 -1.05 -29.15
CA LYS A 141 18.69 -1.86 -27.96
C LYS A 141 17.52 -2.83 -28.16
N CYS A 142 17.38 -3.79 -27.24
CA CYS A 142 16.24 -4.72 -27.19
C CYS A 142 15.35 -4.41 -25.99
N VAL A 143 14.04 -4.54 -26.16
CA VAL A 143 13.06 -4.13 -25.15
C VAL A 143 12.42 -5.34 -24.49
N VAL A 144 12.30 -5.30 -23.17
CA VAL A 144 11.51 -6.25 -22.39
C VAL A 144 10.48 -5.46 -21.58
N ILE A 145 9.19 -5.71 -21.81
CA ILE A 145 8.10 -5.04 -21.10
C ILE A 145 7.51 -6.01 -20.08
N GLY A 146 7.51 -5.58 -18.82
CA GLY A 146 6.98 -6.34 -17.70
C GLY A 146 5.61 -5.87 -17.25
N LEU A 147 4.64 -6.78 -17.16
CA LEU A 147 3.32 -6.56 -16.57
C LEU A 147 2.91 -7.72 -15.65
N GLN A 148 1.96 -7.52 -14.73
CA GLN A 148 1.44 -8.62 -13.91
C GLN A 148 0.11 -9.14 -14.47
N SER A 149 -0.79 -8.23 -14.81
CA SER A 149 -2.17 -8.52 -15.20
C SER A 149 -2.33 -8.50 -16.72
N THR A 150 -2.72 -9.64 -17.31
CA THR A 150 -2.92 -9.79 -18.78
C THR A 150 -4.34 -9.45 -19.24
N GLY A 151 -5.30 -9.37 -18.32
CA GLY A 151 -6.73 -9.15 -18.64
C GLY A 151 -7.45 -10.34 -19.28
N GLU A 152 -6.78 -11.49 -19.44
CA GLU A 152 -7.28 -12.66 -20.19
C GLU A 152 -8.67 -13.13 -19.77
N ALA A 153 -8.93 -13.28 -18.47
CA ALA A 153 -10.22 -13.77 -17.99
C ALA A 153 -11.41 -12.90 -18.46
N ARG A 154 -11.17 -11.61 -18.72
CA ARG A 154 -12.19 -10.69 -19.26
C ARG A 154 -12.30 -10.82 -20.76
N THR A 155 -11.18 -11.00 -21.45
CA THR A 155 -11.14 -11.26 -22.88
C THR A 155 -11.91 -12.55 -23.22
N GLU A 156 -11.66 -13.66 -22.52
CA GLU A 156 -12.35 -14.94 -22.76
C GLU A 156 -13.86 -14.86 -22.46
N GLU A 157 -14.25 -14.20 -21.37
CA GLU A 157 -15.65 -14.02 -20.98
C GLU A 157 -16.43 -13.23 -22.04
N ALA A 158 -15.86 -12.12 -22.52
CA ALA A 158 -16.47 -11.32 -23.56
C ALA A 158 -16.47 -12.02 -24.93
N VAL A 159 -15.44 -12.78 -25.29
CA VAL A 159 -15.45 -13.61 -26.51
C VAL A 159 -16.54 -14.68 -26.45
N THR A 160 -16.77 -15.27 -25.26
CA THR A 160 -17.87 -16.24 -25.06
C THR A 160 -19.25 -15.57 -25.20
N LYS A 161 -19.37 -14.29 -24.80
CA LYS A 161 -20.63 -13.53 -24.81
C LYS A 161 -20.96 -12.90 -26.17
N TYR A 162 -19.96 -12.35 -26.86
CA TYR A 162 -20.12 -11.52 -28.06
C TYR A 162 -19.61 -12.21 -29.34
N GLY A 163 -18.88 -13.32 -29.23
CA GLY A 163 -18.28 -14.03 -30.36
C GLY A 163 -16.80 -13.71 -30.57
N SER A 164 -16.20 -14.35 -31.58
CA SER A 164 -14.77 -14.26 -31.89
C SER A 164 -14.38 -13.04 -32.73
N GLU A 165 -15.33 -12.37 -33.36
CA GLU A 165 -15.13 -11.14 -34.13
C GLU A 165 -15.76 -9.96 -33.39
N LEU A 166 -14.94 -8.95 -33.08
CA LEU A 166 -15.33 -7.80 -32.28
C LEU A 166 -14.95 -6.50 -33.01
N ASP A 167 -15.63 -5.40 -32.70
CA ASP A 167 -15.39 -4.11 -33.34
C ASP A 167 -14.05 -3.48 -32.94
N ASP A 168 -13.62 -3.67 -31.69
CA ASP A 168 -12.32 -3.21 -31.17
C ASP A 168 -11.87 -4.07 -29.98
N PHE A 169 -10.68 -3.79 -29.44
CA PHE A 169 -10.16 -4.46 -28.26
C PHE A 169 -11.10 -4.34 -27.05
N ILE A 170 -11.13 -5.39 -26.23
CA ILE A 170 -12.01 -5.43 -25.05
C ILE A 170 -11.48 -4.49 -23.97
N SER A 171 -12.36 -3.63 -23.44
CA SER A 171 -12.07 -2.80 -22.28
C SER A 171 -12.21 -3.61 -20.99
N GLY A 172 -11.08 -3.99 -20.40
CA GLY A 172 -11.06 -4.69 -19.11
C GLY A 172 -11.77 -3.96 -17.96
N PRO A 173 -11.63 -2.62 -17.81
CA PRO A 173 -12.37 -1.84 -16.82
C PRO A 173 -13.89 -1.91 -17.03
N ARG A 174 -14.36 -1.88 -18.27
CA ARG A 174 -15.79 -1.96 -18.62
C ARG A 174 -16.40 -3.30 -18.23
N GLU A 175 -15.78 -4.39 -18.66
CA GLU A 175 -16.26 -5.76 -18.35
C GLU A 175 -16.26 -6.04 -16.84
N LEU A 176 -15.27 -5.51 -16.13
CA LEU A 176 -15.22 -5.61 -14.67
C LEU A 176 -16.41 -4.91 -14.01
N LEU A 177 -16.76 -3.70 -14.45
CA LEU A 177 -17.91 -2.94 -13.93
C LEU A 177 -19.24 -3.61 -14.26
N LEU A 178 -19.43 -4.02 -15.52
CA LEU A 178 -20.64 -4.72 -15.97
C LEU A 178 -20.89 -5.97 -15.13
N LYS A 179 -19.89 -6.85 -15.02
CA LYS A 179 -20.00 -8.07 -14.23
C LYS A 179 -20.30 -7.79 -12.76
N PHE A 180 -19.62 -6.80 -12.17
CA PHE A 180 -19.84 -6.45 -10.78
C PHE A 180 -21.31 -6.05 -10.52
N VAL A 181 -21.89 -5.20 -11.36
CA VAL A 181 -23.29 -4.76 -11.24
C VAL A 181 -24.26 -5.88 -11.61
N GLU A 182 -23.97 -6.69 -12.64
CA GLU A 182 -24.81 -7.82 -13.03
C GLU A 182 -24.97 -8.84 -11.89
N GLU A 183 -23.87 -9.19 -11.20
CA GLU A 183 -23.85 -10.24 -10.18
C GLU A 183 -24.16 -9.75 -8.76
N ASN A 184 -23.83 -8.51 -8.41
CA ASN A 184 -23.80 -8.06 -7.01
C ASN A 184 -24.79 -6.93 -6.68
N TYR A 185 -25.54 -6.44 -7.67
CA TYR A 185 -26.55 -5.40 -7.40
C TYR A 185 -27.65 -5.93 -6.48
N PRO A 186 -27.94 -5.25 -5.34
CA PRO A 186 -28.94 -5.71 -4.39
C PRO A 186 -30.34 -5.61 -5.00
N LEU A 187 -30.94 -6.76 -5.29
CA LEU A 187 -32.34 -6.86 -5.72
C LEU A 187 -33.19 -7.46 -4.58
N PRO A 188 -34.43 -6.96 -4.38
CA PRO A 188 -35.42 -7.63 -3.52
C PRO A 188 -35.65 -9.08 -3.96
N GLU A 189 -36.18 -9.93 -3.08
CA GLU A 189 -36.57 -11.29 -3.45
C GLU A 189 -37.65 -11.23 -4.54
N LYS A 190 -37.43 -11.99 -5.63
CA LYS A 190 -38.37 -12.06 -6.74
C LYS A 190 -39.67 -12.72 -6.23
N PRO A 191 -40.83 -12.05 -6.30
CA PRO A 191 -42.08 -12.65 -5.87
C PRO A 191 -42.41 -13.84 -6.75
N GLU A 192 -42.59 -15.02 -6.15
CA GLU A 192 -43.13 -16.19 -6.86
C GLU A 192 -44.63 -15.97 -7.07
N LEU A 193 -45.06 -15.92 -8.33
CA LEU A 193 -46.49 -15.93 -8.67
C LEU A 193 -47.03 -17.32 -8.30
N PRO A 194 -48.04 -17.42 -7.42
CA PRO A 194 -48.64 -18.72 -7.14
C PRO A 194 -49.31 -19.22 -8.42
N GLY A 195 -48.94 -20.42 -8.87
CA GLY A 195 -49.75 -21.15 -9.85
C GLY A 195 -51.15 -21.41 -9.27
N GLU A 196 -52.15 -21.57 -10.12
CA GLU A 196 -53.55 -21.80 -9.73
C GLU A 196 -53.73 -22.97 -8.72
N GLU A 197 -52.76 -23.88 -8.63
CA GLU A 197 -52.73 -25.00 -7.69
C GLU A 197 -52.49 -24.61 -6.23
N SER A 198 -51.71 -23.57 -5.94
CA SER A 198 -51.41 -23.15 -4.55
C SER A 198 -52.61 -22.51 -3.84
N ILE A 199 -53.59 -22.01 -4.59
CA ILE A 199 -54.85 -21.48 -4.03
C ILE A 199 -55.73 -22.63 -3.52
N LYS A 200 -55.73 -23.78 -4.22
CA LYS A 200 -56.44 -25.00 -3.83
C LYS A 200 -55.81 -25.69 -2.61
N GLU A 201 -54.49 -25.64 -2.47
CA GLU A 201 -53.78 -26.18 -1.29
C GLU A 201 -53.97 -25.34 -0.02
N LEU A 202 -54.10 -24.01 -0.14
CA LEU A 202 -54.36 -23.13 1.02
C LEU A 202 -55.78 -23.30 1.57
N GLN A 203 -56.75 -23.60 0.71
CA GLN A 203 -58.06 -24.06 1.14
C GLN A 203 -57.91 -25.37 1.94
N ARG A 204 -57.21 -26.38 1.40
CA ARG A 204 -56.91 -27.66 2.10
C ARG A 204 -56.22 -27.52 3.46
N LYS A 205 -55.25 -26.61 3.61
CA LYS A 205 -54.48 -26.44 4.87
C LYS A 205 -55.27 -25.82 6.03
N ARG A 206 -56.46 -25.25 5.80
CA ARG A 206 -57.38 -24.84 6.89
C ARG A 206 -58.28 -25.98 7.38
N HIS A 207 -58.42 -27.09 6.64
CA HIS A 207 -59.24 -28.24 7.07
C HIS A 207 -58.63 -29.03 8.25
N SER A 208 -57.39 -28.75 8.63
CA SER A 208 -56.65 -29.48 9.67
C SER A 208 -56.44 -28.72 10.99
N ALA A 209 -57.08 -27.57 11.19
CA ALA A 209 -57.04 -26.86 12.48
C ALA A 209 -58.31 -27.14 13.29
N THR A 210 -58.28 -28.22 14.08
CA THR A 210 -59.27 -28.49 15.14
C THR A 210 -59.24 -27.38 16.20
N PRO A 211 -60.37 -26.85 16.68
CA PRO A 211 -60.37 -25.84 17.73
C PRO A 211 -60.19 -26.50 19.10
N GLY A 212 -58.96 -26.55 19.58
CA GLY A 212 -58.69 -27.07 20.92
C GLY A 212 -57.21 -27.28 21.18
N ILE A 213 -56.53 -26.25 21.69
CA ILE A 213 -55.63 -26.29 22.85
C ILE A 213 -54.89 -24.95 22.92
N SER A 214 -54.98 -24.40 24.12
CA SER A 214 -54.51 -23.10 24.57
C SER A 214 -53.02 -22.84 24.35
N ILE A 215 -52.72 -21.60 23.96
CA ILE A 215 -51.40 -20.98 23.97
C ILE A 215 -50.81 -21.06 25.38
N LYS A 216 -49.64 -21.71 25.53
CA LYS A 216 -48.64 -21.31 26.52
C LYS A 216 -47.26 -21.32 25.88
N GLY A 217 -46.70 -20.13 25.72
CA GLY A 217 -45.37 -19.92 25.16
C GLY A 217 -44.25 -20.43 26.06
N ARG A 218 -43.06 -20.58 25.46
CA ARG A 218 -41.77 -20.46 26.15
C ARG A 218 -40.67 -20.08 25.17
N PHE A 219 -40.08 -18.93 25.45
CA PHE A 219 -38.71 -18.54 25.15
C PHE A 219 -37.71 -19.71 25.18
N ARG A 220 -36.83 -19.83 24.17
CA ARG A 220 -35.41 -19.37 24.18
C ARG A 220 -34.50 -20.21 23.25
N LYS A 221 -33.58 -19.47 22.65
CA LYS A 221 -32.16 -19.77 22.36
C LYS A 221 -31.77 -20.40 21.02
N ALA A 222 -30.91 -19.60 20.37
CA ALA A 222 -29.99 -19.89 19.30
C ALA A 222 -29.06 -21.10 19.56
N ALA A 223 -28.76 -21.83 18.48
CA ALA A 223 -27.49 -22.52 18.22
C ALA A 223 -27.37 -22.73 16.70
N ARG A 224 -26.46 -22.03 16.01
CA ARG A 224 -25.12 -22.50 15.56
C ARG A 224 -25.15 -23.70 14.57
N TRP A 225 -24.87 -23.38 13.31
CA TRP A 225 -24.28 -24.22 12.24
C TRP A 225 -22.96 -24.85 12.74
N LYS A 226 -22.42 -26.01 12.31
CA LYS A 226 -22.45 -26.95 11.14
C LYS A 226 -21.60 -28.21 11.59
N PRO A 227 -21.19 -29.19 10.75
CA PRO A 227 -21.86 -30.10 9.80
C PRO A 227 -21.44 -31.62 9.95
N ALA A 228 -22.11 -32.48 9.15
CA ALA A 228 -21.72 -33.78 8.53
C ALA A 228 -20.81 -34.81 9.25
N SER A 229 -21.32 -36.04 9.39
CA SER A 229 -20.58 -37.31 9.22
C SER A 229 -21.56 -38.49 9.15
N ASP A 230 -21.45 -39.28 8.08
CA ASP A 230 -22.10 -40.57 7.89
C ASP A 230 -21.54 -41.65 8.83
N CYS A 231 -22.37 -42.61 9.22
CA CYS A 231 -22.13 -44.07 9.20
C CYS A 231 -23.24 -44.81 9.99
N GLU A 232 -23.86 -45.78 9.31
CA GLU A 232 -24.25 -47.16 9.77
C GLU A 232 -25.04 -47.31 11.09
N SER A 233 -25.99 -48.21 11.30
CA SER A 233 -26.57 -49.38 10.63
C SER A 233 -27.71 -49.85 11.55
N ASP A 234 -28.71 -50.55 11.00
CA ASP A 234 -29.49 -51.65 11.58
C ASP A 234 -29.69 -51.74 13.12
N GLU A 235 -30.94 -51.71 13.60
CA GLU A 235 -31.72 -52.93 13.88
C GLU A 235 -33.05 -52.65 14.59
N ARG A 236 -33.94 -53.63 14.42
CA ARG A 236 -35.32 -53.79 14.83
C ARG A 236 -35.51 -53.81 16.36
N SER A 237 -36.69 -53.43 16.82
CA SER A 237 -37.52 -54.35 17.62
C SER A 237 -38.95 -53.84 17.76
N GLU A 238 -39.88 -54.69 17.34
CA GLU A 238 -41.30 -54.68 17.69
C GLU A 238 -41.49 -54.91 19.19
N THR A 239 -42.55 -54.34 19.77
CA THR A 239 -43.44 -55.12 20.64
C THR A 239 -44.83 -54.51 20.64
N ASP A 240 -45.76 -55.41 20.34
CA ASP A 240 -47.21 -55.34 20.30
C ASP A 240 -47.83 -55.20 21.70
N SER A 241 -49.02 -54.58 21.80
CA SER A 241 -50.00 -54.72 22.90
C SER A 241 -51.29 -53.95 22.54
N ALA A 242 -52.25 -54.67 21.98
CA ALA A 242 -53.67 -54.28 21.86
C ALA A 242 -54.42 -54.49 23.21
N PRO A 243 -55.76 -54.42 23.27
CA PRO A 243 -56.67 -53.27 23.13
C PRO A 243 -57.61 -53.14 24.37
N GLU A 244 -58.44 -52.09 24.47
CA GLU A 244 -59.83 -52.21 24.99
C GLU A 244 -60.66 -50.92 24.82
N SER A 245 -61.97 -51.15 24.76
CA SER A 245 -63.11 -50.35 24.30
C SER A 245 -63.55 -49.15 25.15
N THR A 246 -64.35 -48.23 24.57
CA THR A 246 -65.60 -47.68 25.16
C THR A 246 -66.38 -46.79 24.18
N GLU A 247 -67.66 -46.57 24.47
CA GLU A 247 -68.80 -46.25 23.61
C GLU A 247 -69.08 -44.74 23.45
N SER A 248 -69.84 -44.38 22.40
CA SER A 248 -70.91 -43.35 22.33
C SER A 248 -70.65 -41.92 22.85
N ASP A 249 -70.61 -40.94 21.94
CA ASP A 249 -70.93 -39.53 22.22
C ASP A 249 -71.73 -38.90 21.03
N ASP A 250 -73.05 -38.81 21.17
CA ASP A 250 -73.95 -38.03 20.30
C ASP A 250 -73.97 -36.57 20.82
N GLU A 251 -73.10 -35.71 20.28
CA GLU A 251 -73.08 -34.27 20.62
C GLU A 251 -74.29 -33.51 20.02
N PHE A 252 -74.95 -32.69 20.84
CA PHE A 252 -76.14 -31.88 20.49
C PHE A 252 -75.86 -30.88 19.35
N GLN A 253 -76.41 -31.11 18.16
CA GLN A 253 -76.31 -30.22 17.01
C GLN A 253 -77.53 -29.29 16.89
N ILE A 254 -77.32 -27.98 17.05
CA ILE A 254 -78.34 -26.93 17.02
C ILE A 254 -77.94 -25.87 15.97
N CYS A 255 -78.90 -25.28 15.26
CA CYS A 255 -78.61 -24.14 14.38
C CYS A 255 -78.20 -22.91 15.21
N GLU A 256 -77.02 -22.35 14.97
CA GLU A 256 -76.51 -21.20 15.73
C GLU A 256 -77.21 -19.86 15.43
N ILE A 257 -78.05 -19.79 14.39
CA ILE A 257 -78.79 -18.58 14.04
C ILE A 257 -80.16 -18.54 14.72
N CYS A 258 -80.89 -19.66 14.73
CA CYS A 258 -82.24 -19.73 15.30
C CYS A 258 -82.32 -20.49 16.64
N ASN A 259 -81.23 -21.08 17.11
CA ASN A 259 -81.14 -21.90 18.33
C ASN A 259 -82.21 -23.01 18.42
N SER A 260 -82.70 -23.49 17.27
CA SER A 260 -83.68 -24.58 17.18
C SER A 260 -83.00 -25.91 16.80
N GLU A 261 -83.52 -27.01 17.36
CA GLU A 261 -83.15 -28.40 17.04
C GLU A 261 -83.99 -29.02 15.92
N GLU A 262 -84.98 -28.29 15.38
CA GLU A 262 -85.84 -28.76 14.31
C GLU A 262 -85.03 -28.90 13.00
N GLU A 263 -85.19 -30.01 12.27
CA GLU A 263 -84.48 -30.32 11.01
C GLU A 263 -82.96 -30.61 11.09
N ARG A 264 -82.49 -31.30 12.15
CA ARG A 264 -81.08 -31.75 12.33
C ARG A 264 -80.38 -32.32 11.08
N LYS A 265 -81.12 -33.00 10.20
CA LYS A 265 -80.58 -33.60 8.95
C LYS A 265 -80.33 -32.60 7.81
N LYS A 266 -80.67 -31.31 7.99
CA LYS A 266 -80.54 -30.26 6.96
C LYS A 266 -79.64 -29.09 7.40
N LEU A 267 -78.86 -29.25 8.47
CA LEU A 267 -77.88 -28.24 8.90
C LEU A 267 -76.68 -28.22 7.93
N LEU A 268 -76.33 -27.04 7.41
CA LEU A 268 -75.10 -26.80 6.68
C LEU A 268 -73.98 -26.52 7.68
N LYS A 269 -72.88 -27.27 7.59
CA LYS A 269 -71.66 -27.02 8.36
C LYS A 269 -70.71 -26.17 7.52
N CYS A 270 -70.33 -25.00 8.03
CA CYS A 270 -69.30 -24.21 7.37
C CYS A 270 -67.94 -24.93 7.46
N SER A 271 -67.30 -25.19 6.31
CA SER A 271 -65.99 -25.84 6.23
C SER A 271 -64.84 -25.06 6.90
N CYS A 272 -65.04 -23.76 7.13
CA CYS A 272 -64.01 -22.86 7.69
C CYS A 272 -64.13 -22.61 9.20
N CYS A 273 -65.34 -22.56 9.76
CA CYS A 273 -65.57 -22.24 11.18
C CYS A 273 -66.43 -23.27 11.92
N ALA A 274 -66.85 -24.35 11.24
CA ALA A 274 -67.67 -25.43 11.77
C ALA A 274 -69.07 -25.05 12.30
N HIS A 275 -69.50 -23.79 12.17
CA HIS A 275 -70.86 -23.37 12.51
C HIS A 275 -71.90 -24.16 11.72
N LEU A 276 -72.94 -24.61 12.42
CA LEU A 276 -74.09 -25.34 11.90
C LEU A 276 -75.26 -24.37 11.74
N VAL A 277 -75.76 -24.24 10.51
CA VAL A 277 -76.84 -23.29 10.19
C VAL A 277 -77.85 -23.88 9.23
N HIS A 278 -79.12 -23.50 9.36
CA HIS A 278 -80.13 -23.90 8.36
C HIS A 278 -79.95 -23.13 7.05
N PRO A 279 -80.13 -23.76 5.87
CA PRO A 279 -80.10 -23.09 4.57
C PRO A 279 -81.06 -21.90 4.47
N ALA A 280 -82.22 -22.00 5.11
CA ALA A 280 -83.26 -20.95 5.16
C ALA A 280 -82.97 -19.83 6.17
N CYS A 281 -82.09 -20.05 7.15
CA CYS A 281 -81.68 -19.03 8.13
C CYS A 281 -80.53 -18.14 7.62
N LEU A 282 -79.98 -18.47 6.46
CA LEU A 282 -78.98 -17.64 5.77
C LEU A 282 -79.69 -16.49 5.03
N ASP A 283 -79.05 -15.34 4.95
CA ASP A 283 -79.50 -14.23 4.13
C ASP A 283 -78.43 -13.91 3.06
N PRO A 284 -78.72 -14.11 1.75
CA PRO A 284 -79.94 -14.69 1.19
C PRO A 284 -80.03 -16.22 1.43
N PRO A 285 -81.24 -16.79 1.53
CA PRO A 285 -81.44 -18.21 1.81
C PRO A 285 -80.95 -19.09 0.65
N VAL A 286 -80.24 -20.17 0.99
CA VAL A 286 -79.67 -21.09 0.00
C VAL A 286 -80.69 -22.17 -0.33
N THR A 287 -81.22 -22.16 -1.57
CA THR A 287 -82.29 -23.09 -2.01
C THR A 287 -81.81 -24.27 -2.86
N ASP A 288 -80.53 -24.30 -3.27
CA ASP A 288 -79.97 -25.32 -4.15
C ASP A 288 -79.08 -26.33 -3.41
N SER A 289 -78.86 -27.52 -4.02
CA SER A 289 -77.97 -28.56 -3.49
C SER A 289 -76.55 -28.03 -3.32
N VAL A 290 -76.10 -27.89 -2.08
CA VAL A 290 -74.82 -27.28 -1.73
C VAL A 290 -73.70 -28.33 -1.78
N SER A 291 -72.55 -27.95 -2.34
CA SER A 291 -71.32 -28.78 -2.33
C SER A 291 -70.85 -29.08 -0.91
N GLU A 292 -70.18 -30.22 -0.70
CA GLU A 292 -69.66 -30.65 0.61
C GLU A 292 -68.71 -29.62 1.27
N ASP A 293 -68.06 -28.76 0.47
CA ASP A 293 -67.14 -27.70 0.91
C ASP A 293 -67.79 -26.31 1.08
N TRP A 294 -69.01 -26.22 1.59
CA TRP A 294 -69.69 -24.93 1.77
C TRP A 294 -69.07 -24.06 2.88
N SER A 295 -68.88 -22.76 2.62
CA SER A 295 -68.40 -21.77 3.61
C SER A 295 -69.39 -20.61 3.75
N CYS A 296 -69.66 -20.16 4.98
CA CYS A 296 -70.59 -19.07 5.27
C CYS A 296 -70.11 -17.71 4.72
N HIS A 297 -71.03 -16.77 4.53
CA HIS A 297 -70.75 -15.45 3.93
C HIS A 297 -69.63 -14.68 4.65
N SER A 298 -69.65 -14.64 6.00
CA SER A 298 -68.58 -13.98 6.77
C SER A 298 -67.20 -14.64 6.61
N CYS A 299 -67.14 -15.97 6.43
CA CYS A 299 -65.88 -16.66 6.15
C CYS A 299 -65.41 -16.45 4.70
N LYS A 300 -66.35 -16.30 3.75
CA LYS A 300 -66.03 -15.90 2.37
C LYS A 300 -65.49 -14.48 2.32
N GLU A 301 -66.17 -13.52 2.93
CA GLU A 301 -65.71 -12.12 3.01
C GLU A 301 -64.32 -12.00 3.63
N LYS A 302 -64.06 -12.64 4.79
CA LYS A 302 -62.71 -12.63 5.41
C LYS A 302 -61.65 -13.29 4.54
N THR A 303 -62.02 -14.27 3.72
CA THR A 303 -61.09 -14.96 2.81
C THR A 303 -60.81 -14.11 1.58
N ASP A 304 -61.83 -13.45 1.03
CA ASP A 304 -61.70 -12.52 -0.08
C ASP A 304 -60.90 -11.27 0.33
N GLU A 305 -61.15 -10.73 1.52
CA GLU A 305 -60.34 -9.65 2.12
C GLU A 305 -58.88 -10.06 2.30
N PHE A 306 -58.62 -11.27 2.80
CA PHE A 306 -57.25 -11.80 2.93
C PHE A 306 -56.59 -12.00 1.56
N LEU A 307 -57.30 -12.54 0.59
CA LEU A 307 -56.80 -12.74 -0.78
C LEU A 307 -56.52 -11.41 -1.46
N GLN A 308 -57.38 -10.40 -1.26
CA GLN A 308 -57.21 -9.05 -1.79
C GLN A 308 -56.05 -8.34 -1.10
N ALA A 309 -55.93 -8.41 0.23
CA ALA A 309 -54.79 -7.89 0.98
C ALA A 309 -53.46 -8.57 0.55
N ARG A 310 -53.48 -9.88 0.33
CA ARG A 310 -52.33 -10.64 -0.19
C ARG A 310 -51.99 -10.24 -1.62
N HIS A 311 -52.99 -10.02 -2.47
CA HIS A 311 -52.78 -9.55 -3.84
C HIS A 311 -52.17 -8.14 -3.85
N VAL A 312 -52.70 -7.22 -3.04
CA VAL A 312 -52.12 -5.87 -2.85
C VAL A 312 -50.67 -5.96 -2.36
N TYR A 313 -50.39 -6.82 -1.39
CA TYR A 313 -49.04 -7.05 -0.88
C TYR A 313 -48.08 -7.59 -1.94
N LEU A 314 -48.49 -8.60 -2.72
CA LEU A 314 -47.69 -9.17 -3.81
C LEU A 314 -47.46 -8.16 -4.94
N THR A 315 -48.48 -7.38 -5.31
CA THR A 315 -48.38 -6.32 -6.32
C THR A 315 -47.40 -5.23 -5.88
N GLU A 316 -47.42 -4.83 -4.60
CA GLU A 316 -46.46 -3.88 -4.04
C GLU A 316 -45.03 -4.45 -4.04
N LEU A 317 -44.86 -5.73 -3.72
CA LEU A 317 -43.58 -6.44 -3.79
C LEU A 317 -43.03 -6.53 -5.22
N LEU A 318 -43.88 -6.86 -6.20
CA LEU A 318 -43.53 -6.89 -7.62
C LEU A 318 -43.09 -5.51 -8.10
N LYS A 319 -43.87 -4.47 -7.76
CA LYS A 319 -43.53 -3.09 -8.10
C LYS A 319 -42.17 -2.65 -7.55
N ARG A 320 -41.84 -3.03 -6.31
CA ARG A 320 -40.51 -2.77 -5.71
C ARG A 320 -39.39 -3.51 -6.44
N TYR A 321 -39.62 -4.76 -6.80
CA TYR A 321 -38.66 -5.57 -7.56
C TYR A 321 -38.41 -4.97 -8.95
N GLU A 322 -39.47 -4.61 -9.68
CA GLU A 322 -39.39 -3.99 -11.00
C GLU A 322 -38.66 -2.64 -10.96
N THR A 323 -39.00 -1.78 -9.99
CA THR A 323 -38.32 -0.49 -9.80
C THR A 323 -36.82 -0.69 -9.53
N ALA A 324 -36.45 -1.68 -8.72
CA ALA A 324 -35.03 -1.99 -8.44
C ALA A 324 -34.32 -2.54 -9.68
N LEU A 325 -35.01 -3.33 -10.50
CA LEU A 325 -34.49 -3.88 -11.75
C LEU A 325 -34.27 -2.78 -12.80
N GLU A 326 -35.19 -1.83 -12.93
CA GLU A 326 -35.04 -0.66 -13.80
C GLU A 326 -33.81 0.17 -13.44
N ARG A 327 -33.59 0.43 -12.14
CA ARG A 327 -32.37 1.12 -11.67
C ARG A 327 -31.11 0.35 -12.02
N LYS A 328 -31.10 -0.97 -11.82
CA LYS A 328 -29.98 -1.84 -12.22
C LYS A 328 -29.70 -1.72 -13.73
N LEU A 329 -30.74 -1.79 -14.57
CA LEU A 329 -30.60 -1.69 -16.02
C LEU A 329 -30.08 -0.31 -16.46
N LYS A 330 -30.56 0.76 -15.85
CA LYS A 330 -30.08 2.12 -16.11
C LYS A 330 -28.58 2.28 -15.81
N ILE A 331 -28.10 1.71 -14.71
CA ILE A 331 -26.66 1.71 -14.37
C ILE A 331 -25.86 0.93 -15.41
N LEU A 332 -26.35 -0.23 -15.85
CA LEU A 332 -25.69 -1.02 -16.89
C LEU A 332 -25.60 -0.27 -18.22
N GLU A 333 -26.64 0.51 -18.57
CA GLU A 333 -26.62 1.37 -19.75
C GLU A 333 -25.58 2.51 -19.63
N ILE A 334 -25.50 3.16 -18.47
CA ILE A 334 -24.46 4.17 -18.19
C ILE A 334 -23.07 3.53 -18.33
N ILE A 335 -22.84 2.33 -17.80
CA ILE A 335 -21.54 1.65 -17.94
C ILE A 335 -21.18 1.38 -19.40
N ARG A 336 -22.17 1.06 -20.26
CA ARG A 336 -21.96 0.86 -21.70
C ARG A 336 -21.63 2.16 -22.43
N SER A 337 -22.14 3.31 -21.96
CA SER A 337 -21.87 4.61 -22.58
C SER A 337 -20.59 5.29 -22.08
N LEU A 338 -20.01 4.85 -20.95
CA LEU A 338 -18.71 5.34 -20.49
C LEU A 338 -17.63 5.09 -21.54
N ASP A 339 -16.80 6.09 -21.82
CA ASP A 339 -15.56 5.91 -22.57
C ASP A 339 -14.52 5.30 -21.62
N LEU A 340 -14.00 4.11 -21.93
CA LEU A 340 -13.09 3.35 -21.07
C LEU A 340 -11.98 2.73 -21.91
N PRO A 341 -10.75 2.63 -21.40
CA PRO A 341 -9.61 2.28 -22.22
C PRO A 341 -9.61 0.78 -22.56
N ASN A 342 -8.95 0.46 -23.67
CA ASN A 342 -8.74 -0.90 -24.14
C ASN A 342 -7.75 -1.67 -23.24
N ASN A 343 -7.70 -2.99 -23.43
CA ASN A 343 -6.71 -3.84 -22.75
C ASN A 343 -5.28 -3.37 -23.10
N PRO A 344 -4.45 -2.99 -22.10
CA PRO A 344 -3.13 -2.44 -22.33
C PRO A 344 -2.17 -3.43 -22.98
N LEU A 345 -2.33 -4.74 -22.76
CA LEU A 345 -1.47 -5.75 -23.39
C LEU A 345 -1.68 -5.79 -24.90
N ASP A 346 -2.93 -5.88 -25.34
CA ASP A 346 -3.29 -5.93 -26.76
C ASP A 346 -2.94 -4.62 -27.46
N ASP A 347 -3.22 -3.48 -26.82
CA ASP A 347 -2.89 -2.15 -27.34
C ASP A 347 -1.37 -1.94 -27.52
N ILE A 348 -0.55 -2.38 -26.55
CA ILE A 348 0.91 -2.34 -26.68
C ILE A 348 1.39 -3.23 -27.84
N ILE A 349 0.85 -4.45 -27.97
CA ILE A 349 1.24 -5.36 -29.05
C ILE A 349 0.90 -4.75 -30.41
N ASP A 350 -0.31 -4.22 -30.58
CA ASP A 350 -0.76 -3.59 -31.82
C ASP A 350 0.14 -2.40 -32.21
N GLN A 351 0.36 -1.47 -31.28
CA GLN A 351 1.17 -0.26 -31.52
C GLN A 351 2.67 -0.53 -31.74
N LEU A 352 3.17 -1.70 -31.33
CA LEU A 352 4.56 -2.15 -31.54
C LEU A 352 4.72 -3.06 -32.78
N GLY A 353 3.70 -3.16 -33.62
CA GLY A 353 3.75 -3.85 -34.91
C GLY A 353 3.17 -5.26 -34.89
N GLY A 354 2.31 -5.56 -33.93
CA GLY A 354 1.54 -6.79 -33.84
C GLY A 354 2.32 -8.02 -33.33
N PRO A 355 1.65 -9.19 -33.30
CA PRO A 355 2.22 -10.44 -32.80
C PRO A 355 3.50 -10.88 -33.52
N ASP A 356 3.70 -10.48 -34.78
CA ASP A 356 4.88 -10.85 -35.57
C ASP A 356 6.17 -10.15 -35.11
N LYS A 357 6.04 -8.95 -34.51
CA LYS A 357 7.18 -8.16 -34.04
C LYS A 357 7.43 -8.28 -32.54
N VAL A 358 6.39 -8.65 -31.79
CA VAL A 358 6.40 -8.70 -30.32
C VAL A 358 6.40 -10.15 -29.84
N ALA A 359 7.41 -10.51 -29.05
CA ALA A 359 7.51 -11.83 -28.44
C ALA A 359 6.70 -11.88 -27.15
N GLU A 360 5.53 -12.48 -27.20
CA GLU A 360 4.65 -12.57 -26.04
C GLU A 360 4.94 -13.83 -25.21
N MET A 361 5.31 -13.66 -23.94
CA MET A 361 5.57 -14.74 -22.98
C MET A 361 4.68 -14.55 -21.74
N THR A 362 3.37 -14.61 -21.95
CA THR A 362 2.38 -14.50 -20.89
C THR A 362 1.68 -15.84 -20.61
N GLY A 363 0.86 -15.87 -19.57
CA GLY A 363 0.04 -17.04 -19.23
C GLY A 363 -1.19 -17.22 -20.11
N ARG A 364 -1.47 -16.30 -21.04
CA ARG A 364 -2.73 -16.33 -21.78
C ARG A 364 -2.79 -17.38 -22.88
N ARG A 365 -3.97 -17.91 -23.18
CA ARG A 365 -4.22 -18.93 -24.21
C ARG A 365 -4.58 -18.33 -25.56
N GLY A 366 -5.29 -17.21 -25.57
CA GLY A 366 -5.67 -16.49 -26.79
C GLY A 366 -5.36 -15.00 -26.72
N MET A 367 -5.38 -14.38 -27.88
CA MET A 367 -5.10 -12.96 -28.10
C MET A 367 -6.14 -12.35 -29.05
N LEU A 368 -6.37 -11.05 -28.94
CA LEU A 368 -7.11 -10.30 -29.96
C LEU A 368 -6.10 -9.70 -30.93
N VAL A 369 -6.32 -9.90 -32.22
CA VAL A 369 -5.45 -9.36 -33.27
C VAL A 369 -6.28 -8.46 -34.18
N ARG A 370 -5.79 -7.25 -34.42
CA ARG A 370 -6.43 -6.32 -35.36
C ARG A 370 -6.39 -6.90 -36.77
N ALA A 371 -7.53 -6.89 -37.45
CA ALA A 371 -7.63 -7.45 -38.79
C ALA A 371 -6.76 -6.66 -39.78
N SER A 372 -6.28 -7.33 -40.84
CA SER A 372 -5.47 -6.70 -41.90
C SER A 372 -6.17 -5.56 -42.65
N SER A 373 -7.51 -5.53 -42.60
CA SER A 373 -8.35 -4.46 -43.11
C SER A 373 -8.33 -3.19 -42.24
N GLY A 374 -7.73 -3.25 -41.05
CA GLY A 374 -7.72 -2.17 -40.06
C GLY A 374 -9.05 -1.97 -39.31
N LYS A 375 -10.09 -2.75 -39.65
CA LYS A 375 -11.41 -2.69 -39.00
C LYS A 375 -11.68 -3.98 -38.22
N GLY A 376 -12.02 -3.85 -36.94
CA GLY A 376 -12.31 -4.98 -36.07
C GLY A 376 -11.06 -5.69 -35.53
N VAL A 377 -11.31 -6.55 -34.56
CA VAL A 377 -10.33 -7.45 -33.96
C VAL A 377 -10.89 -8.87 -33.96
N THR A 378 -10.02 -9.86 -34.17
CA THR A 378 -10.39 -11.27 -34.17
C THR A 378 -9.66 -12.00 -33.06
N TYR A 379 -10.39 -12.82 -32.31
CA TYR A 379 -9.80 -13.71 -31.32
C TYR A 379 -9.06 -14.86 -32.01
N GLN A 380 -7.79 -15.02 -31.67
CA GLN A 380 -6.92 -16.07 -32.18
C GLN A 380 -6.23 -16.78 -31.02
N ALA A 381 -6.12 -18.11 -31.11
CA ALA A 381 -5.31 -18.86 -30.17
C ALA A 381 -3.83 -18.51 -30.36
N ARG A 382 -3.06 -18.47 -29.27
CA ARG A 382 -1.64 -18.11 -29.33
C ARG A 382 -0.76 -19.20 -29.95
N ASN A 383 -1.24 -20.43 -29.99
CA ASN A 383 -0.52 -21.54 -30.57
C ASN A 383 -0.64 -21.54 -32.09
N THR A 384 0.44 -21.83 -32.79
CA THR A 384 0.40 -22.13 -34.23
C THR A 384 0.11 -23.60 -34.46
N LYS A 385 -0.17 -23.99 -35.71
CA LYS A 385 -0.38 -25.41 -36.06
C LYS A 385 0.81 -26.31 -35.68
N ASP A 386 2.01 -25.74 -35.65
CA ASP A 386 3.27 -26.47 -35.43
C ASP A 386 3.81 -26.39 -33.99
N VAL A 387 3.21 -25.57 -33.12
CA VAL A 387 3.68 -25.35 -31.74
C VAL A 387 2.54 -25.58 -30.76
N THR A 388 2.72 -26.49 -29.80
CA THR A 388 1.71 -26.74 -28.76
C THR A 388 1.63 -25.56 -27.78
N MET A 389 0.47 -25.39 -27.14
CA MET A 389 0.24 -24.28 -26.20
C MET A 389 1.28 -24.22 -25.06
N GLU A 390 1.77 -25.36 -24.60
CA GLU A 390 2.81 -25.45 -23.56
C GLU A 390 4.18 -24.94 -24.04
N MET A 391 4.46 -25.06 -25.35
CA MET A 391 5.74 -24.68 -25.95
C MET A 391 5.75 -23.25 -26.51
N VAL A 392 4.59 -22.58 -26.62
CA VAL A 392 4.48 -21.22 -27.21
C VAL A 392 5.44 -20.23 -26.53
N ASN A 393 5.48 -20.19 -25.20
CA ASN A 393 6.36 -19.26 -24.47
C ASN A 393 7.85 -19.55 -24.73
N MET A 394 8.22 -20.82 -24.92
CA MET A 394 9.59 -21.22 -25.24
C MET A 394 9.95 -20.88 -26.69
N HIS A 395 9.01 -21.03 -27.61
CA HIS A 395 9.16 -20.63 -29.01
C HIS A 395 9.34 -19.10 -29.12
N GLU A 396 8.47 -18.32 -28.47
CA GLU A 396 8.55 -16.86 -28.44
C GLU A 396 9.86 -16.35 -27.83
N LYS A 397 10.30 -16.98 -26.73
CA LYS A 397 11.63 -16.73 -26.15
C LYS A 397 12.74 -16.99 -27.18
N GLN A 398 12.67 -18.09 -27.93
CA GLN A 398 13.69 -18.42 -28.93
C GLN A 398 13.74 -17.36 -30.03
N LEU A 399 12.58 -16.93 -30.56
CA LEU A 399 12.51 -15.86 -31.56
C LEU A 399 13.13 -14.54 -31.06
N PHE A 400 12.92 -14.20 -29.78
CA PHE A 400 13.55 -13.05 -29.16
C PHE A 400 15.07 -13.19 -29.03
N MET A 401 15.55 -14.33 -28.53
CA MET A 401 16.99 -14.60 -28.31
C MET A 401 17.77 -14.78 -29.62
N GLU A 402 17.09 -15.18 -30.70
CA GLU A 402 17.64 -15.22 -32.07
C GLU A 402 17.67 -13.84 -32.75
N GLY A 403 16.94 -12.85 -32.20
CA GLY A 403 16.85 -11.50 -32.76
C GLY A 403 15.81 -11.34 -33.87
N LYS A 404 14.93 -12.33 -34.07
CA LYS A 404 13.79 -12.24 -35.02
C LYS A 404 12.72 -11.26 -34.51
N LYS A 405 12.52 -11.23 -33.20
CA LYS A 405 11.69 -10.26 -32.49
C LYS A 405 12.58 -9.47 -31.52
N LEU A 406 12.43 -8.13 -31.50
CA LEU A 406 13.28 -7.25 -30.67
C LEU A 406 12.56 -6.71 -29.43
N VAL A 407 11.25 -6.92 -29.35
CA VAL A 407 10.43 -6.59 -28.19
C VAL A 407 9.92 -7.90 -27.59
N ALA A 408 10.02 -8.03 -26.28
CA ALA A 408 9.42 -9.11 -25.52
C ALA A 408 8.45 -8.56 -24.47
N ILE A 409 7.31 -9.21 -24.29
CA ILE A 409 6.38 -8.90 -23.20
C ILE A 409 6.29 -10.11 -22.28
N ILE A 410 6.52 -9.88 -20.99
CA ILE A 410 6.51 -10.93 -19.96
C ILE A 410 5.45 -10.66 -18.90
N SER A 411 4.75 -11.72 -18.49
CA SER A 411 3.94 -11.70 -17.26
C SER A 411 4.55 -12.57 -16.15
N GLU A 412 4.21 -12.29 -14.89
CA GLU A 412 4.69 -13.05 -13.73
C GLU A 412 4.41 -14.56 -13.89
N ALA A 413 3.20 -14.92 -14.33
CA ALA A 413 2.79 -16.30 -14.52
C ALA A 413 3.41 -16.96 -15.76
N GLY A 414 3.57 -16.22 -16.87
CA GLY A 414 4.03 -16.78 -18.15
C GLY A 414 5.55 -16.89 -18.29
N SER A 415 6.31 -16.15 -17.49
CA SER A 415 7.77 -16.06 -17.60
C SER A 415 8.54 -16.84 -16.52
N ALA A 416 7.85 -17.70 -15.76
CA ALA A 416 8.49 -18.63 -14.84
C ALA A 416 9.56 -19.47 -15.58
N GLY A 417 10.75 -19.60 -14.99
CA GLY A 417 11.92 -20.22 -15.65
C GLY A 417 12.55 -19.47 -16.84
N VAL A 418 11.89 -18.50 -17.47
CA VAL A 418 12.37 -17.83 -18.70
C VAL A 418 13.58 -16.92 -18.43
N SER A 419 14.48 -16.85 -19.41
CA SER A 419 15.76 -16.15 -19.38
C SER A 419 15.91 -15.31 -20.64
N LEU A 420 15.99 -13.99 -20.50
CA LEU A 420 15.99 -12.98 -21.58
C LEU A 420 17.21 -12.03 -21.52
N GLN A 421 18.19 -12.33 -20.66
CA GLN A 421 19.43 -11.55 -20.60
C GLN A 421 20.15 -11.51 -21.96
N ALA A 422 21.03 -10.54 -22.16
CA ALA A 422 21.95 -10.50 -23.29
C ALA A 422 23.02 -11.59 -23.16
N ASP A 423 22.64 -12.87 -23.27
CA ASP A 423 23.54 -14.02 -23.07
C ASP A 423 24.63 -14.02 -24.15
N ARG A 424 25.90 -14.14 -23.74
CA ARG A 424 27.06 -14.22 -24.66
C ARG A 424 27.00 -15.42 -25.62
N ARG A 425 26.17 -16.42 -25.32
CA ARG A 425 25.95 -17.60 -26.18
C ARG A 425 24.83 -17.40 -27.21
N ALA A 426 23.98 -16.39 -27.02
CA ALA A 426 22.87 -16.11 -27.92
C ALA A 426 23.31 -15.19 -29.08
N LYS A 427 22.56 -15.24 -30.19
CA LYS A 427 22.77 -14.34 -31.34
C LYS A 427 22.41 -12.89 -30.98
N ASN A 428 21.29 -12.68 -30.29
CA ASN A 428 20.87 -11.35 -29.87
C ASN A 428 21.56 -10.93 -28.55
N GLN A 429 22.64 -10.17 -28.66
CA GLN A 429 23.42 -9.65 -27.53
C GLN A 429 23.19 -8.16 -27.24
N LYS A 430 22.22 -7.51 -27.90
CA LYS A 430 21.91 -6.09 -27.71
C LYS A 430 21.58 -5.75 -26.25
N ARG A 431 21.91 -4.54 -25.79
CA ARG A 431 21.60 -4.12 -24.41
C ARG A 431 20.09 -4.22 -24.16
N ARG A 432 19.70 -4.73 -22.99
CA ARG A 432 18.29 -4.90 -22.62
C ARG A 432 17.78 -3.64 -21.93
N VAL A 433 16.70 -3.07 -22.44
CA VAL A 433 15.90 -2.04 -21.76
C VAL A 433 14.66 -2.73 -21.22
N HIS A 434 14.59 -2.87 -19.89
CA HIS A 434 13.47 -3.48 -19.21
C HIS A 434 12.51 -2.39 -18.72
N LEU A 435 11.38 -2.25 -19.40
CA LEU A 435 10.30 -1.34 -19.05
C LEU A 435 9.35 -2.06 -18.09
N THR A 436 9.17 -1.54 -16.88
CA THR A 436 8.22 -2.10 -15.93
C THR A 436 6.93 -1.29 -15.97
N LEU A 437 5.95 -1.80 -16.72
CA LEU A 437 4.63 -1.19 -16.88
C LEU A 437 3.83 -1.33 -15.59
N GLU A 438 3.77 -2.52 -14.99
CA GLU A 438 3.05 -2.76 -13.74
C GLU A 438 4.03 -3.24 -12.68
N LEU A 439 4.17 -2.47 -11.59
CA LEU A 439 5.08 -2.84 -10.52
C LEU A 439 4.45 -3.81 -9.53
N PRO A 440 5.13 -4.92 -9.23
CA PRO A 440 4.68 -5.86 -8.22
C PRO A 440 4.55 -5.23 -6.83
N TRP A 441 3.48 -5.61 -6.15
CA TRP A 441 3.19 -5.23 -4.76
C TRP A 441 4.30 -5.57 -3.77
N SER A 442 5.00 -6.67 -4.02
CA SER A 442 6.17 -7.07 -3.27
C SER A 442 7.39 -6.82 -4.12
N ALA A 443 8.36 -6.11 -3.57
CA ALA A 443 9.60 -5.92 -4.28
C ALA A 443 10.34 -7.23 -4.58
N ASP A 444 10.16 -8.29 -3.77
CA ASP A 444 10.76 -9.60 -4.07
C ASP A 444 10.28 -10.17 -5.42
N ARG A 445 9.01 -9.96 -5.77
CA ARG A 445 8.47 -10.29 -7.09
C ARG A 445 9.05 -9.41 -8.20
N ALA A 446 9.25 -8.12 -7.93
CA ALA A 446 9.91 -7.21 -8.88
C ALA A 446 11.36 -7.66 -9.18
N ILE A 447 12.11 -8.09 -8.15
CA ILE A 447 13.46 -8.66 -8.33
C ILE A 447 13.41 -9.93 -9.17
N GLN A 448 12.44 -10.81 -8.92
CA GLN A 448 12.29 -12.04 -9.72
C GLN A 448 12.02 -11.73 -11.19
N GLN A 449 11.33 -10.62 -11.48
CA GLN A 449 11.10 -10.11 -12.83
C GLN A 449 12.37 -9.51 -13.43
N PHE A 450 13.14 -8.74 -12.67
CA PHE A 450 14.45 -8.21 -13.09
C PHE A 450 15.47 -9.33 -13.35
N GLY A 451 15.43 -10.41 -12.57
CA GLY A 451 16.22 -11.62 -12.79
C GLY A 451 15.91 -12.37 -14.10
N ARG A 452 14.89 -11.96 -14.85
CA ARG A 452 14.64 -12.45 -16.22
C ARG A 452 15.61 -11.83 -17.22
N THR A 453 16.02 -10.58 -16.99
CA THR A 453 16.94 -9.82 -17.86
C THR A 453 18.34 -9.64 -17.29
N HIS A 454 18.52 -9.90 -15.99
CA HIS A 454 19.81 -9.79 -15.30
C HIS A 454 20.27 -11.14 -14.76
N ARG A 455 21.26 -11.76 -15.42
CA ARG A 455 21.81 -13.07 -15.06
C ARG A 455 23.31 -13.16 -15.34
N SER A 456 23.95 -14.21 -14.82
CA SER A 456 25.34 -14.52 -15.15
C SER A 456 25.51 -14.77 -16.65
N ASN A 457 26.75 -14.56 -17.14
CA ASN A 457 27.09 -14.67 -18.56
C ASN A 457 26.39 -13.66 -19.50
N GLN A 458 25.90 -12.53 -18.97
CA GLN A 458 25.40 -11.43 -19.81
C GLN A 458 26.57 -10.64 -20.43
N ALA A 459 26.41 -10.23 -21.69
CA ALA A 459 27.35 -9.38 -22.42
C ALA A 459 27.30 -7.92 -21.92
N SER A 460 26.09 -7.43 -21.61
CA SER A 460 25.82 -6.09 -21.10
C SER A 460 24.82 -6.14 -19.94
N ALA A 461 24.97 -5.24 -18.96
CA ALA A 461 23.97 -5.05 -17.93
C ALA A 461 22.72 -4.30 -18.46
N PRO A 462 21.51 -4.65 -17.98
CA PRO A 462 20.26 -4.02 -18.42
C PRO A 462 20.08 -2.59 -17.90
N GLU A 463 19.27 -1.82 -18.61
CA GLU A 463 18.64 -0.58 -18.14
C GLU A 463 17.24 -0.91 -17.62
N TYR A 464 16.90 -0.52 -16.40
CA TYR A 464 15.56 -0.62 -15.85
C TYR A 464 14.87 0.74 -15.89
N ARG A 465 13.73 0.82 -16.58
CA ARG A 465 12.86 2.01 -16.55
C ARG A 465 11.55 1.65 -15.86
N LEU A 466 11.29 2.27 -14.72
CA LEU A 466 10.11 2.05 -13.91
C LEU A 466 9.09 3.14 -14.22
N LEU A 467 7.93 2.78 -14.78
CA LEU A 467 6.93 3.75 -15.22
C LEU A 467 5.88 4.01 -14.15
N PHE A 468 5.56 5.29 -13.93
CA PHE A 468 4.53 5.75 -12.98
C PHE A 468 3.68 6.84 -13.60
N THR A 469 2.39 6.86 -13.32
CA THR A 469 1.58 8.03 -13.61
C THR A 469 1.88 9.17 -12.63
N ASN A 470 1.47 10.38 -13.00
CA ASN A 470 1.48 11.55 -12.13
C ASN A 470 0.38 11.51 -11.04
N LEU A 471 -0.28 10.37 -10.82
CA LEU A 471 -1.28 10.18 -9.78
C LEU A 471 -0.61 9.81 -8.45
N GLY A 472 -0.91 10.56 -7.39
CA GLY A 472 -0.37 10.34 -6.05
C GLY A 472 -0.61 8.92 -5.52
N GLY A 473 -1.73 8.29 -5.91
CA GLY A 473 -2.04 6.91 -5.52
C GLY A 473 -1.08 5.87 -6.11
N GLU A 474 -0.45 6.16 -7.25
CA GLU A 474 0.51 5.25 -7.90
C GLU A 474 1.96 5.48 -7.43
N ARG A 475 2.30 6.72 -7.02
CA ARG A 475 3.63 7.06 -6.46
C ARG A 475 4.02 6.22 -5.24
N ARG A 476 3.05 5.60 -4.55
CA ARG A 476 3.29 4.57 -3.52
C ARG A 476 4.05 3.34 -4.05
N PHE A 477 3.71 2.84 -5.23
CA PHE A 477 4.33 1.60 -5.74
C PHE A 477 5.79 1.84 -6.09
N ALA A 478 6.10 3.06 -6.54
CA ALA A 478 7.47 3.52 -6.74
C ALA A 478 8.27 3.35 -5.47
N SER A 479 7.70 3.76 -4.34
CA SER A 479 8.41 3.80 -3.07
C SER A 479 8.76 2.47 -2.44
N ILE A 480 7.85 1.51 -2.54
CA ILE A 480 8.04 0.17 -1.97
C ILE A 480 9.13 -0.56 -2.75
N VAL A 481 9.12 -0.41 -4.07
CA VAL A 481 10.08 -1.04 -4.98
C VAL A 481 11.43 -0.34 -4.86
N ALA A 482 11.44 0.99 -4.88
CA ALA A 482 12.57 1.86 -4.55
C ALA A 482 13.31 1.42 -3.29
N LYS A 483 12.60 1.36 -2.15
CA LYS A 483 13.16 0.97 -0.84
C LYS A 483 13.86 -0.38 -0.87
N ARG A 484 13.30 -1.35 -1.61
CA ARG A 484 13.90 -2.69 -1.70
C ARG A 484 15.03 -2.74 -2.71
N LEU A 485 14.92 -2.05 -3.86
CA LEU A 485 16.01 -1.92 -4.82
C LEU A 485 17.22 -1.23 -4.20
N GLU A 486 16.99 -0.22 -3.36
CA GLU A 486 18.03 0.34 -2.50
C GLU A 486 18.54 -0.67 -1.49
N SER A 487 17.67 -1.42 -0.80
CA SER A 487 18.14 -2.46 0.13
C SER A 487 18.96 -3.56 -0.55
N LEU A 488 18.77 -3.78 -1.85
CA LEU A 488 19.53 -4.75 -2.67
C LEU A 488 20.78 -4.12 -3.30
N GLY A 489 20.75 -2.82 -3.57
CA GLY A 489 21.86 -2.02 -4.08
C GLY A 489 22.81 -1.50 -3.00
N ALA A 490 22.34 -1.32 -1.77
CA ALA A 490 23.09 -0.84 -0.61
C ALA A 490 24.16 -1.83 -0.14
N LEU A 491 24.18 -3.06 -0.66
CA LEU A 491 25.10 -4.11 -0.25
C LEU A 491 25.98 -4.69 -1.36
N THR A 492 25.95 -4.16 -2.60
CA THR A 492 26.78 -4.76 -3.66
C THR A 492 27.86 -3.92 -4.30
N GLN A 493 27.89 -2.58 -4.27
CA GLN A 493 29.12 -1.80 -4.51
C GLN A 493 29.10 -0.43 -3.81
N GLY A 494 30.24 -0.06 -3.22
CA GLY A 494 30.46 1.14 -2.41
C GLY A 494 30.47 2.46 -3.18
N ASP A 495 29.47 2.71 -4.03
CA ASP A 495 29.26 4.00 -4.67
C ASP A 495 27.76 4.34 -4.73
N ARG A 496 27.34 5.29 -3.88
CA ARG A 496 25.95 5.77 -3.73
C ARG A 496 25.58 6.85 -4.76
N ARG A 497 26.41 7.10 -5.79
CA ARG A 497 26.22 8.19 -6.77
C ARG A 497 25.07 8.00 -7.78
N ALA A 498 24.32 6.89 -7.73
CA ALA A 498 23.16 6.68 -8.59
C ALA A 498 21.90 7.39 -8.06
N GLY A 499 21.68 8.64 -8.51
CA GLY A 499 20.40 9.34 -8.44
C GLY A 499 19.89 9.74 -7.04
N PRO A 500 18.78 10.52 -6.96
CA PRO A 500 18.16 10.86 -5.67
C PRO A 500 17.81 9.59 -4.89
N SER A 501 18.14 9.57 -3.60
CA SER A 501 17.89 8.47 -2.67
C SER A 501 16.42 8.04 -2.78
N LEU A 502 16.18 6.87 -3.38
CA LEU A 502 14.87 6.24 -3.53
C LEU A 502 14.15 6.04 -2.16
N SER A 503 14.88 6.19 -1.05
CA SER A 503 14.38 6.23 0.33
C SER A 503 13.39 7.36 0.58
N ALA A 504 13.47 8.45 -0.19
CA ALA A 504 12.57 9.61 -0.13
C ALA A 504 11.09 9.23 -0.34
N TYR A 505 10.83 8.07 -0.94
CA TYR A 505 9.49 7.66 -1.27
C TYR A 505 8.85 6.77 -0.17
N ASN A 506 9.57 6.23 0.83
CA ASN A 506 9.05 5.20 1.77
C ASN A 506 7.93 5.69 2.73
N TYR A 507 6.68 5.67 2.24
CA TYR A 507 5.49 6.18 2.94
C TYR A 507 4.92 5.26 4.04
N ASP A 508 5.26 3.97 4.10
CA ASP A 508 4.78 3.05 5.17
C ASP A 508 5.73 3.03 6.39
N SER A 509 6.53 4.08 6.55
CA SER A 509 7.39 4.27 7.71
C SER A 509 6.58 4.67 8.95
N ALA A 510 7.18 4.58 10.15
CA ALA A 510 6.58 5.11 11.37
C ALA A 510 6.21 6.61 11.22
N TYR A 511 7.05 7.37 10.52
CA TYR A 511 6.78 8.76 10.16
C TYR A 511 5.60 8.90 9.19
N GLY A 512 5.48 8.01 8.21
CA GLY A 512 4.33 7.99 7.30
C GLY A 512 3.00 7.68 7.99
N LYS A 513 2.98 6.71 8.92
CA LYS A 513 1.80 6.42 9.75
C LYS A 513 1.41 7.60 10.65
N LYS A 514 2.41 8.32 11.17
CA LYS A 514 2.20 9.55 11.96
C LYS A 514 1.71 10.70 11.09
N ALA A 515 2.28 10.89 9.89
CA ALA A 515 1.88 11.90 8.93
C ALA A 515 0.42 11.72 8.49
N LEU A 516 0.02 10.47 8.22
CA LEU A 516 -1.36 10.14 7.87
C LEU A 516 -2.34 10.50 8.98
N MET A 517 -2.03 10.14 10.22
CA MET A 517 -2.84 10.50 11.38
C MET A 517 -2.99 12.02 11.52
N VAL A 518 -1.88 12.77 11.42
CA VAL A 518 -1.88 14.24 11.50
C VAL A 518 -2.73 14.86 10.39
N MET A 519 -2.59 14.37 9.16
CA MET A 519 -3.40 14.82 8.03
C MET A 519 -4.89 14.56 8.26
N TYR A 520 -5.27 13.36 8.70
CA TYR A 520 -6.66 13.01 8.99
C TYR A 520 -7.25 13.88 10.10
N ARG A 521 -6.54 14.07 11.22
CA ARG A 521 -7.02 14.95 12.30
C ARG A 521 -7.18 16.40 11.85
N GLY A 522 -6.26 16.88 11.00
CA GLY A 522 -6.36 18.20 10.39
C GLY A 522 -7.55 18.35 9.45
N ILE A 523 -7.76 17.39 8.54
CA ILE A 523 -8.93 17.39 7.64
C ILE A 523 -10.23 17.26 8.44
N MET A 524 -10.27 16.49 9.52
CA MET A 524 -11.45 16.34 10.37
C MET A 524 -11.67 17.53 11.32
N GLU A 525 -10.87 18.59 11.22
CA GLU A 525 -10.92 19.78 12.07
C GLU A 525 -10.77 19.46 13.58
N GLN A 526 -10.06 18.38 13.91
CA GLN A 526 -9.73 18.00 15.29
C GLN A 526 -8.47 18.69 15.80
N ASP A 527 -7.47 18.84 14.91
CA ASP A 527 -6.20 19.49 15.15
C ASP A 527 -5.91 20.52 14.04
N THR A 528 -5.00 21.46 14.25
CA THR A 528 -4.56 22.39 13.19
C THR A 528 -3.58 21.70 12.23
N LEU A 529 -3.73 21.95 10.93
CA LEU A 529 -2.79 21.44 9.94
C LEU A 529 -1.42 22.11 10.11
N PRO A 530 -0.33 21.33 10.24
CA PRO A 530 1.01 21.90 10.44
C PRO A 530 1.61 22.50 9.16
N VAL A 531 0.99 22.24 8.00
CA VAL A 531 1.40 22.73 6.68
C VAL A 531 0.18 23.29 5.96
N VAL A 532 0.36 24.38 5.21
CA VAL A 532 -0.68 24.94 4.35
C VAL A 532 -0.99 23.95 3.21
N PRO A 533 -2.27 23.63 2.95
CA PRO A 533 -2.62 22.74 1.84
C PRO A 533 -2.13 23.24 0.48
N PRO A 534 -1.78 22.33 -0.45
CA PRO A 534 -1.33 22.70 -1.79
C PRO A 534 -2.35 23.57 -2.53
N GLY A 535 -1.89 24.66 -3.12
CA GLY A 535 -2.75 25.63 -3.83
C GLY A 535 -3.54 26.59 -2.92
N CYS A 536 -3.31 26.56 -1.61
CA CYS A 536 -3.88 27.51 -0.66
C CYS A 536 -2.81 28.51 -0.18
N SER A 537 -3.25 29.68 0.30
CA SER A 537 -2.36 30.68 0.93
C SER A 537 -2.79 30.91 2.38
N SER A 538 -1.80 31.10 3.28
CA SER A 538 -2.04 31.50 4.67
C SER A 538 -2.75 32.85 4.80
N GLU A 539 -2.70 33.68 3.76
CA GLU A 539 -3.35 34.99 3.71
C GLU A 539 -4.84 34.91 3.34
N LYS A 540 -5.31 33.76 2.84
CA LYS A 540 -6.70 33.55 2.37
C LYS A 540 -7.33 32.32 3.05
N PRO A 541 -7.87 32.47 4.28
CA PRO A 541 -8.41 31.35 5.05
C PRO A 541 -9.56 30.61 4.33
N ASP A 542 -10.34 31.30 3.50
CA ASP A 542 -11.45 30.71 2.74
C ASP A 542 -10.98 29.59 1.79
N THR A 543 -9.78 29.73 1.20
CA THR A 543 -9.21 28.72 0.30
C THR A 543 -8.82 27.44 1.03
N VAL A 544 -8.42 27.55 2.30
CA VAL A 544 -8.10 26.41 3.16
C VAL A 544 -9.38 25.70 3.57
N GLN A 545 -10.43 26.45 3.91
CA GLN A 545 -11.72 25.88 4.28
C GLN A 545 -12.41 25.16 3.10
N ASP A 546 -12.34 25.72 1.89
CA ASP A 546 -12.80 25.06 0.67
C ASP A 546 -12.05 23.74 0.42
N PHE A 547 -10.72 23.75 0.57
CA PHE A 547 -9.92 22.54 0.46
C PHE A 547 -10.33 21.48 1.49
N ILE A 548 -10.48 21.85 2.78
CA ILE A 548 -10.90 20.92 3.84
C ILE A 548 -12.27 20.32 3.52
N THR A 549 -13.21 21.13 3.03
CA THR A 549 -14.55 20.69 2.66
C THR A 549 -14.50 19.67 1.51
N LYS A 550 -13.74 19.95 0.45
CA LYS A 550 -13.53 19.03 -0.67
C LYS A 550 -12.80 17.75 -0.24
N ALA A 551 -11.80 17.88 0.63
CA ALA A 551 -11.04 16.76 1.19
C ALA A 551 -11.95 15.83 2.02
N LYS A 552 -12.80 16.38 2.89
CA LYS A 552 -13.79 15.61 3.64
C LYS A 552 -14.74 14.85 2.72
N ALA A 553 -15.31 15.53 1.73
CA ALA A 553 -16.21 14.90 0.76
C ALA A 553 -15.51 13.77 -0.02
N ALA A 554 -14.25 13.97 -0.42
CA ALA A 554 -13.45 12.95 -1.08
C ALA A 554 -13.20 11.74 -0.16
N LEU A 555 -12.86 11.93 1.12
CA LEU A 555 -12.64 10.80 2.04
C LEU A 555 -13.94 10.02 2.33
N VAL A 556 -15.09 10.68 2.29
CA VAL A 556 -16.42 10.04 2.40
C VAL A 556 -16.74 9.22 1.15
N SER A 557 -16.49 9.76 -0.05
CA SER A 557 -16.78 9.06 -1.31
C SER A 557 -16.01 7.74 -1.44
N VAL A 558 -14.77 7.71 -0.96
CA VAL A 558 -13.93 6.50 -0.93
C VAL A 558 -14.07 5.67 0.36
N GLY A 559 -15.03 6.01 1.23
CA GLY A 559 -15.36 5.24 2.42
C GLY A 559 -14.22 5.09 3.44
N ILE A 560 -13.32 6.08 3.49
CA ILE A 560 -12.37 6.25 4.60
C ILE A 560 -13.11 6.83 5.80
N VAL A 561 -13.83 7.93 5.57
CA VAL A 561 -14.78 8.47 6.54
C VAL A 561 -16.07 7.68 6.39
N ARG A 562 -16.51 7.03 7.46
CA ARG A 562 -17.79 6.32 7.47
C ARG A 562 -18.84 7.27 8.00
N ASP A 563 -19.89 7.49 7.21
CA ASP A 563 -21.08 8.17 7.71
C ASP A 563 -21.65 7.33 8.85
N SER A 564 -21.96 7.98 9.96
CA SER A 564 -22.81 7.39 11.00
C SER A 564 -24.20 7.23 10.39
N VAL A 565 -24.43 6.09 9.76
CA VAL A 565 -25.72 5.67 9.23
C VAL A 565 -26.81 5.95 10.28
N LEU A 566 -27.74 6.85 9.95
CA LEU A 566 -29.11 6.88 10.48
C LEU A 566 -29.26 6.68 12.00
N GLY A 567 -28.67 7.58 12.80
CA GLY A 567 -29.11 7.78 14.17
C GLY A 567 -30.42 8.59 14.16
N ASN A 568 -31.52 7.95 14.56
CA ASN A 568 -32.82 8.54 14.91
C ASN A 568 -32.98 10.05 14.66
N GLY A 569 -33.41 10.41 13.44
CA GLY A 569 -34.37 11.48 13.18
C GLY A 569 -34.09 12.93 13.64
N LYS A 570 -32.88 13.36 14.01
CA LYS A 570 -32.69 14.76 14.48
C LYS A 570 -31.57 15.63 13.93
N ASP A 571 -30.66 15.15 13.09
CA ASP A 571 -29.61 16.03 12.54
C ASP A 571 -29.42 15.86 11.03
N TYR A 572 -30.24 16.56 10.25
CA TYR A 572 -29.95 16.81 8.82
C TYR A 572 -28.87 17.89 8.71
N GLY A 573 -27.70 17.55 8.17
CA GLY A 573 -26.76 18.53 7.60
C GLY A 573 -25.33 18.58 8.14
N LYS A 574 -24.96 17.82 9.19
CA LYS A 574 -23.55 17.72 9.63
C LYS A 574 -22.97 16.33 9.36
N LEU A 575 -22.09 16.24 8.36
CA LEU A 575 -21.20 15.10 8.11
C LEU A 575 -20.21 14.94 9.29
N SER A 576 -20.66 14.42 10.44
CA SER A 576 -19.79 14.17 11.60
C SER A 576 -18.98 12.86 11.49
N GLY A 577 -18.90 12.29 10.28
CA GLY A 577 -18.39 10.95 10.00
C GLY A 577 -17.08 10.66 10.73
N ARG A 578 -16.91 9.44 11.23
CA ARG A 578 -15.71 9.07 12.00
C ARG A 578 -14.77 8.20 11.17
N ILE A 579 -13.48 8.43 11.32
CA ILE A 579 -12.44 7.51 10.85
C ILE A 579 -12.21 6.51 11.98
N VAL A 580 -12.22 5.23 11.65
CA VAL A 580 -11.97 4.16 12.64
C VAL A 580 -10.49 4.18 13.03
N ASP A 581 -10.17 3.98 14.32
CA ASP A 581 -8.78 4.03 14.81
C ASP A 581 -7.84 3.06 14.06
N SER A 582 -8.34 1.90 13.65
CA SER A 582 -7.57 0.95 12.82
C SER A 582 -7.15 1.54 11.47
N ASP A 583 -7.98 2.41 10.90
CA ASP A 583 -7.78 3.03 9.59
C ASP A 583 -6.88 4.29 9.69
N MET A 584 -6.70 4.85 10.90
CA MET A 584 -5.93 6.09 11.16
C MET A 584 -4.43 5.96 10.83
N HIS A 585 -3.90 4.74 10.92
CA HIS A 585 -2.48 4.44 10.67
C HIS A 585 -2.28 3.54 9.44
N ASP A 586 -3.34 3.24 8.69
CA ASP A 586 -3.29 2.34 7.53
C ASP A 586 -2.99 3.13 6.25
N VAL A 587 -1.70 3.39 6.03
CA VAL A 587 -1.18 4.02 4.81
C VAL A 587 -1.54 3.21 3.56
N GLY A 588 -1.61 1.88 3.69
CA GLY A 588 -1.93 1.01 2.57
C GLY A 588 -3.36 1.16 2.08
N ARG A 589 -4.31 1.20 3.01
CA ARG A 589 -5.72 1.49 2.73
C ARG A 589 -5.90 2.90 2.19
N PHE A 590 -5.28 3.92 2.81
CA PHE A 590 -5.35 5.30 2.35
C PHE A 590 -5.00 5.42 0.86
N LEU A 591 -3.82 4.92 0.46
CA LEU A 591 -3.33 5.04 -0.90
C LEU A 591 -4.13 4.21 -1.91
N ASN A 592 -4.63 3.03 -1.49
CA ASN A 592 -5.52 2.22 -2.33
C ASN A 592 -6.87 2.89 -2.57
N ARG A 593 -7.37 3.65 -1.60
CA ARG A 593 -8.61 4.44 -1.71
C ARG A 593 -8.41 5.70 -2.51
N LEU A 594 -7.25 6.32 -2.37
CA LEU A 594 -6.89 7.54 -3.09
C LEU A 594 -6.92 7.36 -4.62
N LEU A 595 -6.64 6.15 -5.13
CA LEU A 595 -6.80 5.82 -6.55
C LEU A 595 -8.25 6.02 -7.06
N GLY A 596 -9.26 5.97 -6.20
CA GLY A 596 -10.66 6.16 -6.60
C GLY A 596 -11.12 7.59 -6.75
N LEU A 597 -10.22 8.56 -6.56
CA LEU A 597 -10.56 9.98 -6.57
C LEU A 597 -10.22 10.63 -7.91
N PRO A 598 -10.91 11.72 -8.27
CA PRO A 598 -10.50 12.54 -9.40
C PRO A 598 -9.03 13.01 -9.26
N PRO A 599 -8.25 13.08 -10.35
CA PRO A 599 -6.81 13.35 -10.31
C PRO A 599 -6.42 14.62 -9.53
N GLU A 600 -7.19 15.69 -9.65
CA GLU A 600 -6.92 16.97 -8.98
C GLU A 600 -6.95 16.84 -7.45
N ILE A 601 -8.07 16.37 -6.88
CA ILE A 601 -8.20 16.22 -5.42
C ILE A 601 -7.31 15.10 -4.89
N GLN A 602 -7.12 14.03 -5.68
CA GLN A 602 -6.18 12.95 -5.39
C GLN A 602 -4.77 13.50 -5.16
N ASN A 603 -4.26 14.29 -6.10
CA ASN A 603 -2.90 14.82 -6.04
C ASN A 603 -2.74 15.83 -4.91
N ARG A 604 -3.71 16.73 -4.70
CA ARG A 604 -3.66 17.70 -3.59
C ARG A 604 -3.67 17.01 -2.21
N LEU A 605 -4.47 15.96 -2.03
CA LEU A 605 -4.46 15.16 -0.80
C LEU A 605 -3.12 14.44 -0.59
N PHE A 606 -2.56 13.87 -1.66
CA PHE A 606 -1.28 13.20 -1.60
C PHE A 606 -0.13 14.16 -1.29
N GLU A 607 -0.09 15.31 -1.95
CA GLU A 607 0.91 16.36 -1.70
C GLU A 607 0.83 16.89 -0.27
N LEU A 608 -0.37 17.10 0.28
CA LEU A 608 -0.53 17.45 1.69
C LEU A 608 0.09 16.38 2.61
N PHE A 609 -0.19 15.11 2.33
CA PHE A 609 0.41 13.98 3.07
C PHE A 609 1.95 13.99 2.99
N VAL A 610 2.51 14.18 1.79
CA VAL A 610 3.97 14.23 1.56
C VAL A 610 4.60 15.42 2.28
N ASN A 611 4.00 16.62 2.20
CA ASN A 611 4.52 17.81 2.86
C ASN A 611 4.55 17.65 4.40
N ILE A 612 3.51 17.02 4.98
CA ILE A 612 3.48 16.69 6.41
C ILE A 612 4.57 15.67 6.75
N LEU A 613 4.74 14.64 5.92
CA LEU A 613 5.78 13.64 6.09
C LEU A 613 7.18 14.28 6.05
N ASP A 614 7.45 15.14 5.09
CA ASP A 614 8.71 15.85 4.93
C ASP A 614 8.99 16.74 6.14
N LEU A 615 7.99 17.46 6.64
CA LEU A 615 8.11 18.25 7.87
C LEU A 615 8.46 17.36 9.08
N LEU A 616 7.81 16.21 9.24
CA LEU A 616 8.10 15.29 10.32
C LEU A 616 9.51 14.68 10.21
N ILE A 617 9.96 14.35 8.99
CA ILE A 617 11.32 13.86 8.72
C ILE A 617 12.35 14.96 8.98
N GLN A 618 12.09 16.19 8.56
CA GLN A 618 12.96 17.34 8.84
C GLN A 618 13.07 17.60 10.34
N ASN A 619 11.96 17.61 11.07
CA ASN A 619 11.97 17.75 12.52
C ASN A 619 12.74 16.60 13.19
N ALA A 620 12.53 15.36 12.76
CA ALA A 620 13.28 14.21 13.26
C ALA A 620 14.78 14.29 12.92
N ARG A 621 15.14 14.86 11.78
CA ARG A 621 16.54 15.11 11.38
C ARG A 621 17.16 16.19 12.27
N ILE A 622 16.43 17.27 12.57
CA ILE A 622 16.87 18.35 13.46
C ILE A 622 17.07 17.82 14.89
N GLU A 623 16.16 16.99 15.37
CA GLU A 623 16.22 16.37 16.69
C GLU A 623 17.27 15.25 16.80
N GLY A 624 17.86 14.82 15.68
CA GLY A 624 18.81 13.69 15.63
C GLY A 624 18.17 12.32 15.83
N ASN A 625 16.85 12.23 15.70
CA ASN A 625 16.06 11.01 15.85
C ASN A 625 15.97 10.18 14.56
N LEU A 626 16.23 10.79 13.39
CA LEU A 626 16.15 10.11 12.09
C LEU A 626 17.26 9.06 11.92
N ASP A 627 16.87 7.80 11.65
CA ASP A 627 17.81 6.76 11.21
C ASP A 627 18.22 6.98 9.75
N SER A 628 19.51 7.19 9.49
CA SER A 628 20.05 7.35 8.13
C SER A 628 20.81 6.10 7.65
N GLY A 629 20.76 5.00 8.40
CA GLY A 629 21.58 3.81 8.13
C GLY A 629 23.06 4.06 8.44
N ILE A 630 23.95 3.68 7.53
CA ILE A 630 25.38 3.97 7.69
C ILE A 630 25.66 5.46 7.47
N VAL A 631 26.30 6.06 8.47
CA VAL A 631 26.72 7.45 8.45
C VAL A 631 28.14 7.55 7.90
N ASP A 632 28.29 8.25 6.78
CA ASP A 632 29.61 8.59 6.24
C ASP A 632 30.23 9.70 7.07
N MET A 633 31.35 9.38 7.73
CA MET A 633 32.12 10.37 8.47
C MET A 633 32.97 11.14 7.47
N LYS A 634 32.56 12.39 7.20
CA LYS A 634 33.30 13.31 6.35
C LYS A 634 34.16 14.24 7.19
N ALA A 635 35.40 14.39 6.77
CA ALA A 635 36.38 15.33 7.29
C ALA A 635 37.38 15.63 6.16
N ASN A 636 38.12 16.73 6.28
CA ASN A 636 39.13 17.09 5.29
C ASN A 636 40.33 16.16 5.38
N ILE A 637 40.67 15.73 6.59
CA ILE A 637 41.73 14.75 6.88
C ILE A 637 41.18 13.70 7.84
N ILE A 638 41.42 12.42 7.52
CA ILE A 638 41.05 11.26 8.35
C ILE A 638 42.30 10.40 8.50
N GLU A 639 42.88 10.41 9.69
CA GLU A 639 44.09 9.68 10.01
C GLU A 639 43.83 8.60 11.06
N LEU A 640 44.34 7.40 10.81
CA LEU A 640 44.34 6.31 11.78
C LEU A 640 45.42 6.59 12.84
N GLN A 641 45.03 6.60 14.11
CA GLN A 641 45.92 6.84 15.22
C GLN A 641 46.44 5.51 15.80
N GLY A 642 47.75 5.30 15.71
CA GLY A 642 48.41 4.11 16.25
C GLY A 642 48.03 2.80 15.55
N THR A 643 48.32 1.68 16.20
CA THR A 643 47.93 0.35 15.73
C THR A 643 46.50 0.02 16.20
N PRO A 644 45.64 -0.54 15.32
CA PRO A 644 44.32 -1.00 15.72
C PRO A 644 44.41 -2.04 16.82
N LYS A 645 43.55 -1.93 17.84
CA LYS A 645 43.57 -2.82 19.02
C LYS A 645 42.57 -3.94 18.85
N THR A 646 43.01 -5.19 18.90
CA THR A 646 42.09 -6.34 18.94
C THR A 646 41.42 -6.39 20.31
N VAL A 647 40.08 -6.38 20.33
CA VAL A 647 39.28 -6.35 21.58
C VAL A 647 38.55 -7.64 21.86
N HIS A 648 38.33 -8.48 20.85
CA HIS A 648 37.71 -9.79 21.02
C HIS A 648 38.12 -10.70 19.85
N VAL A 649 38.24 -12.00 20.11
CA VAL A 649 38.45 -13.02 19.07
C VAL A 649 37.41 -14.10 19.25
N ASP A 650 36.62 -14.33 18.21
CA ASP A 650 35.57 -15.33 18.22
C ASP A 650 36.17 -16.74 18.13
N GLN A 651 35.92 -17.55 19.15
CA GLN A 651 36.53 -18.89 19.30
C GLN A 651 36.12 -19.87 18.19
N MET A 652 34.99 -19.63 17.52
CA MET A 652 34.45 -20.56 16.51
C MET A 652 34.98 -20.26 15.10
N SER A 653 35.16 -18.98 14.77
CA SER A 653 35.55 -18.52 13.44
C SER A 653 36.99 -18.00 13.35
N GLY A 654 37.64 -17.72 14.49
CA GLY A 654 38.96 -17.08 14.54
C GLY A 654 38.97 -15.62 14.09
N ALA A 655 37.79 -15.04 13.79
CA ALA A 655 37.67 -13.66 13.38
C ALA A 655 37.74 -12.71 14.58
N SER A 656 38.43 -11.58 14.41
CA SER A 656 38.66 -10.60 15.47
C SER A 656 37.71 -9.39 15.36
N THR A 657 37.32 -8.88 16.51
CA THR A 657 36.77 -7.53 16.69
C THR A 657 37.93 -6.58 16.98
N VAL A 658 38.02 -5.48 16.24
CA VAL A 658 39.14 -4.54 16.31
C VAL A 658 38.63 -3.13 16.56
N LEU A 659 39.21 -2.44 17.54
CA LEU A 659 38.99 -1.04 17.83
C LEU A 659 39.98 -0.18 17.04
N PHE A 660 39.44 0.62 16.13
CA PHE A 660 40.16 1.64 15.39
C PHE A 660 39.94 3.00 16.04
N THR A 661 41.01 3.78 16.18
CA THR A 661 40.93 5.17 16.67
C THR A 661 41.36 6.09 15.54
N PHE A 662 40.50 7.06 15.20
CA PHE A 662 40.75 8.02 14.13
C PHE A 662 40.81 9.43 14.69
N THR A 663 41.70 10.23 14.13
CA THR A 663 41.66 11.69 14.27
C THR A 663 41.03 12.29 13.01
N LEU A 664 39.92 12.99 13.18
CA LEU A 664 39.20 13.70 12.12
C LEU A 664 39.53 15.19 12.20
N ASP A 665 40.10 15.77 11.14
CA ASP A 665 40.20 17.23 10.98
C ASP A 665 39.08 17.75 10.08
N ARG A 666 38.13 18.47 10.67
CA ARG A 666 36.97 19.07 9.98
C ARG A 666 37.13 20.55 9.69
N GLY A 667 38.29 21.13 10.00
CA GLY A 667 38.48 22.56 9.88
C GLY A 667 38.64 23.00 8.44
N ILE A 668 38.13 24.18 8.11
CA ILE A 668 38.35 24.83 6.82
C ILE A 668 39.43 25.90 6.98
N THR A 669 40.45 25.86 6.13
CA THR A 669 41.48 26.90 6.09
C THR A 669 40.92 28.19 5.49
N TRP A 670 41.63 29.30 5.70
CA TRP A 670 41.25 30.59 5.14
C TRP A 670 41.20 30.57 3.61
N GLU A 671 42.16 29.91 2.96
CA GLU A 671 42.24 29.80 1.50
C GLU A 671 41.02 29.06 0.94
N SER A 672 40.62 27.97 1.60
CA SER A 672 39.44 27.18 1.23
C SER A 672 38.15 28.00 1.41
N ALA A 673 38.02 28.72 2.52
CA ALA A 673 36.87 29.58 2.78
C ALA A 673 36.77 30.74 1.77
N SER A 674 37.90 31.36 1.43
CA SER A 674 37.98 32.44 0.45
C SER A 674 37.60 31.97 -0.95
N THR A 675 38.09 30.79 -1.34
CA THR A 675 37.75 30.19 -2.64
C THR A 675 36.24 29.93 -2.76
N ILE A 676 35.60 29.41 -1.71
CA ILE A 676 34.14 29.19 -1.69
C ILE A 676 33.38 30.50 -1.95
N LEU A 677 33.81 31.60 -1.34
CA LEU A 677 33.20 32.91 -1.54
C LEU A 677 33.42 33.44 -2.97
N GLU A 678 34.64 33.31 -3.50
CA GLU A 678 34.99 33.75 -4.85
C GLU A 678 34.23 33.00 -5.95
N GLU A 679 34.12 31.68 -5.85
CA GLU A 679 33.36 30.85 -6.79
C GLU A 679 31.87 31.25 -6.82
N LYS A 680 31.29 31.50 -5.65
CA LYS A 680 29.87 31.92 -5.55
C LYS A 680 29.62 33.32 -6.08
N GLN A 681 30.61 34.21 -5.97
CA GLN A 681 30.55 35.53 -6.59
C GLN A 681 30.71 35.46 -8.12
N LYS A 682 31.50 34.52 -8.65
CA LYS A 682 31.66 34.29 -10.10
C LYS A 682 30.44 33.66 -10.77
N ASP A 683 29.71 32.80 -10.06
CA ASP A 683 28.50 32.12 -10.58
C ASP A 683 27.27 33.06 -10.78
N GLY A 684 27.39 34.36 -10.50
CA GLY A 684 26.31 35.34 -10.68
C GLY A 684 25.14 35.22 -9.66
N LEU A 685 25.28 34.33 -8.67
CA LEU A 685 24.32 34.04 -7.59
C LEU A 685 24.66 34.79 -6.28
N GLY A 686 25.67 35.65 -6.28
CA GLY A 686 26.16 36.34 -5.08
C GLY A 686 25.19 37.38 -4.56
N SER A 687 24.76 37.23 -3.30
CA SER A 687 23.96 38.22 -2.57
C SER A 687 24.85 39.32 -2.02
N SER A 688 24.34 40.56 -1.91
CA SER A 688 25.08 41.64 -1.23
C SER A 688 25.35 41.34 0.26
N SER A 689 24.64 40.36 0.82
CA SER A 689 24.81 39.89 2.19
C SER A 689 25.83 38.75 2.32
N ASP A 690 26.47 38.29 1.24
CA ASP A 690 27.48 37.23 1.33
C ASP A 690 28.81 37.78 1.86
N GLY A 691 29.48 37.01 2.71
CA GLY A 691 30.83 37.33 3.21
C GLY A 691 31.10 36.85 4.63
N PHE A 692 32.17 37.37 5.22
CA PHE A 692 32.61 37.02 6.57
C PHE A 692 31.91 37.86 7.65
N TYR A 693 31.62 37.24 8.78
CA TYR A 693 30.86 37.80 9.88
C TYR A 693 31.54 37.53 11.22
N GLU A 694 31.52 38.52 12.11
CA GLU A 694 32.00 38.44 13.50
C GLU A 694 30.80 38.46 14.46
N SER A 695 30.83 37.65 15.51
CA SER A 695 29.79 37.63 16.54
C SER A 695 29.71 38.98 17.27
N LYS A 696 28.49 39.52 17.39
CA LYS A 696 28.25 40.76 18.17
C LYS A 696 28.39 40.55 19.66
N ARG A 697 28.14 39.33 20.15
CA ARG A 697 28.30 38.95 21.55
C ARG A 697 29.64 38.27 21.73
N GLU A 698 30.37 38.66 22.77
CA GLU A 698 31.48 37.88 23.27
C GLU A 698 30.94 36.67 24.01
N TRP A 699 31.35 35.49 23.57
CA TRP A 699 30.96 34.23 24.17
C TRP A 699 32.19 33.55 24.75
N MET A 700 32.15 33.25 26.06
CA MET A 700 33.25 32.60 26.79
C MET A 700 34.62 33.30 26.60
N GLY A 701 34.61 34.63 26.49
CA GLY A 701 35.79 35.49 26.40
C GLY A 701 36.33 35.74 25.00
N ARG A 702 35.62 35.34 23.92
CA ARG A 702 36.05 35.58 22.53
C ARG A 702 34.90 35.94 21.61
N ARG A 703 35.22 36.58 20.48
CA ARG A 703 34.29 36.79 19.36
C ARG A 703 34.60 35.77 18.28
N HIS A 704 33.58 35.04 17.86
CA HIS A 704 33.70 34.00 16.84
C HIS A 704 33.45 34.57 15.45
N VAL A 705 34.09 33.99 14.45
CA VAL A 705 33.91 34.31 13.03
C VAL A 705 33.27 33.18 12.24
N LEU A 706 32.54 33.55 11.20
CA LEU A 706 31.94 32.62 10.26
C LEU A 706 31.85 33.24 8.86
N LEU A 707 31.73 32.38 7.86
CA LEU A 707 31.42 32.74 6.49
C LEU A 707 29.94 32.43 6.26
N ALA A 708 29.19 33.39 5.71
CA ALA A 708 27.79 33.20 5.36
C ALA A 708 27.56 33.56 3.89
N PHE A 709 26.83 32.70 3.18
CA PHE A 709 26.41 32.95 1.81
C PHE A 709 25.00 32.42 1.56
N GLU A 710 24.27 33.04 0.63
CA GLU A 710 22.87 32.70 0.34
C GLU A 710 22.75 31.28 -0.27
N SER A 711 21.75 30.52 0.22
CA SER A 711 21.41 29.19 -0.28
C SER A 711 20.53 29.28 -1.54
N ALA A 712 20.22 28.14 -2.16
CA ALA A 712 19.29 28.09 -3.30
C ALA A 712 17.86 28.54 -2.92
N ALA A 713 17.50 28.48 -1.64
CA ALA A 713 16.27 29.03 -1.10
C ALA A 713 16.49 30.50 -0.67
N SER A 714 15.78 31.43 -1.31
CA SER A 714 15.92 32.87 -1.08
C SER A 714 15.75 33.26 0.40
N GLY A 715 16.68 34.05 0.94
CA GLY A 715 16.64 34.56 2.31
C GLY A 715 17.21 33.64 3.40
N MET A 716 17.67 32.44 3.03
CA MET A 716 18.37 31.49 3.91
C MET A 716 19.87 31.47 3.61
N PHE A 717 20.69 31.55 4.65
CA PHE A 717 22.15 31.61 4.53
C PHE A 717 22.80 30.34 5.06
N LYS A 718 23.67 29.74 4.25
CA LYS A 718 24.58 28.67 4.66
C LYS A 718 25.71 29.25 5.48
N ILE A 719 26.10 28.54 6.54
CA ILE A 719 27.06 29.02 7.52
C ILE A 719 28.27 28.09 7.54
N VAL A 720 29.45 28.61 7.24
CA VAL A 720 30.73 27.88 7.34
C VAL A 720 31.51 28.44 8.53
N ARG A 721 32.03 27.55 9.39
CA ARG A 721 32.86 27.93 10.54
C ARG A 721 34.28 27.39 10.39
N PRO A 722 35.30 28.08 10.93
CA PRO A 722 36.69 27.63 10.89
C PRO A 722 36.88 26.21 11.45
N ALA A 723 36.21 25.91 12.57
CA ALA A 723 36.42 24.67 13.32
C ALA A 723 35.71 23.44 12.73
N VAL A 724 34.53 23.60 12.14
CA VAL A 724 33.64 22.47 11.78
C VAL A 724 33.20 22.47 10.32
N GLY A 725 33.60 23.50 9.54
CA GLY A 725 33.19 23.65 8.15
C GLY A 725 31.73 24.09 8.00
N GLU A 726 31.09 23.66 6.91
CA GLU A 726 29.70 23.97 6.60
C GLU A 726 28.74 23.36 7.64
N SER A 727 27.90 24.21 8.23
CA SER A 727 26.87 23.82 9.17
C SER A 727 25.67 23.25 8.43
N LEU A 728 25.15 22.12 8.93
CA LEU A 728 23.90 21.53 8.43
C LEU A 728 22.68 22.44 8.60
N ARG A 729 22.76 23.42 9.50
CA ARG A 729 21.68 24.38 9.78
C ARG A 729 21.95 25.67 9.02
N GLU A 730 21.03 26.02 8.13
CA GLU A 730 20.93 27.34 7.52
C GLU A 730 20.34 28.36 8.49
N MET A 731 20.67 29.63 8.29
CA MET A 731 20.24 30.73 9.15
C MET A 731 19.52 31.79 8.31
N PRO A 732 18.30 32.23 8.70
CA PRO A 732 17.64 33.31 8.00
C PRO A 732 18.40 34.64 8.17
N LEU A 733 18.35 35.50 7.16
CA LEU A 733 19.08 36.78 7.16
C LEU A 733 18.80 37.65 8.39
N ALA A 734 17.54 37.64 8.86
CA ALA A 734 17.15 38.39 10.06
C ALA A 734 17.89 37.90 11.32
N GLU A 735 18.03 36.59 11.50
CA GLU A 735 18.75 36.00 12.62
C GLU A 735 20.26 36.28 12.52
N LEU A 736 20.82 36.17 11.30
CA LEU A 736 22.23 36.44 11.03
C LEU A 736 22.59 37.89 11.39
N LYS A 737 21.80 38.87 10.94
CA LYS A 737 22.01 40.30 11.25
C LYS A 737 21.83 40.63 12.73
N VAL A 738 20.99 39.90 13.46
CA VAL A 738 20.84 40.10 14.91
C VAL A 738 22.06 39.58 15.66
N LYS A 739 22.59 38.42 15.28
CA LYS A 739 23.67 37.73 16.03
C LYS A 739 25.08 38.16 15.62
N TYR A 740 25.29 38.53 14.36
CA TYR A 740 26.61 38.78 13.78
C TYR A 740 26.68 40.12 13.05
N ARG A 741 27.90 40.64 12.89
CA ARG A 741 28.23 41.86 12.15
C ARG A 741 29.12 41.48 10.96
N LYS A 742 28.75 41.90 9.75
CA LYS A 742 29.56 41.68 8.55
C LYS A 742 30.90 42.42 8.68
N LEU A 743 31.99 41.74 8.35
CA LEU A 743 33.33 42.33 8.31
C LEU A 743 33.58 42.93 6.93
N SER A 744 34.05 44.19 6.91
CA SER A 744 34.42 44.90 5.67
C SER A 744 35.90 44.74 5.31
N SER A 745 36.77 44.47 6.29
CA SER A 745 38.20 44.19 6.10
C SER A 745 38.42 42.68 6.02
N LEU A 746 38.97 42.24 4.88
CA LEU A 746 39.36 40.85 4.65
C LEU A 746 40.57 40.45 5.51
N GLU A 747 41.52 41.37 5.75
CA GLU A 747 42.68 41.13 6.61
C GLU A 747 42.29 40.82 8.06
N LYS A 748 41.31 41.58 8.58
CA LYS A 748 40.76 41.30 9.92
C LYS A 748 40.02 39.96 9.94
N ALA A 749 39.26 39.66 8.89
CA ALA A 749 38.56 38.38 8.78
C ALA A 749 39.55 37.20 8.73
N GLN A 750 40.65 37.33 7.97
CA GLN A 750 41.72 36.33 7.87
C GLN A 750 42.36 36.06 9.23
N SER A 751 42.85 37.10 9.90
CA SER A 751 43.51 36.96 11.21
C SER A 751 42.59 36.31 12.24
N CYS A 752 41.31 36.71 12.29
CA CYS A 752 40.34 36.09 13.20
C CYS A 752 40.00 34.64 12.81
N TRP A 753 39.95 34.32 11.51
CA TRP A 753 39.68 32.97 11.02
C TRP A 753 40.82 32.02 11.37
N GLU A 754 42.06 32.43 11.12
CA GLU A 754 43.27 31.66 11.41
C GLU A 754 43.46 31.43 12.93
N ASP A 755 43.22 32.45 13.76
CA ASP A 755 43.26 32.30 15.23
C ASP A 755 42.20 31.29 15.71
N GLU A 756 40.95 31.39 15.24
CA GLU A 756 39.89 30.45 15.62
C GLU A 756 40.16 29.04 15.07
N PHE A 757 40.72 28.93 13.86
CA PHE A 757 41.14 27.67 13.26
C PHE A 757 42.23 26.96 14.07
N GLU A 758 43.23 27.70 14.56
CA GLU A 758 44.33 27.11 15.35
C GLU A 758 43.87 26.76 16.77
N VAL A 759 43.12 27.65 17.43
CA VAL A 759 42.62 27.43 18.79
C VAL A 759 41.67 26.24 18.86
N SER A 760 40.80 26.10 17.86
CA SER A 760 39.80 25.02 17.82
C SER A 760 40.42 23.63 17.70
N SER A 761 41.70 23.50 17.34
CA SER A 761 42.44 22.22 17.37
C SER A 761 42.60 21.67 18.79
N LYS A 762 42.79 22.55 19.79
CA LYS A 762 43.13 22.19 21.17
C LYS A 762 41.99 22.45 22.15
N GLN A 763 41.12 23.41 21.84
CA GLN A 763 40.13 23.93 22.77
C GLN A 763 38.71 23.81 22.21
N CYS A 764 37.76 23.42 23.06
CA CYS A 764 36.34 23.40 22.68
C CYS A 764 35.75 24.81 22.65
N MET A 765 34.62 24.96 21.96
CA MET A 765 33.94 26.25 21.79
C MET A 765 33.51 26.89 23.13
N HIS A 766 33.38 26.09 24.19
CA HIS A 766 32.98 26.55 25.53
C HIS A 766 34.11 27.21 26.34
N GLY A 767 35.33 27.31 25.78
CA GLY A 767 36.42 27.98 26.46
C GLY A 767 37.13 27.09 27.50
N ARG A 768 38.04 27.69 28.28
CA ARG A 768 38.83 26.99 29.32
C ARG A 768 37.98 26.54 30.52
N ASN A 769 36.83 27.18 30.73
CA ASN A 769 35.92 26.91 31.86
C ASN A 769 34.81 25.91 31.50
N CYS A 770 35.04 25.03 30.53
CA CYS A 770 34.05 24.04 30.12
C CYS A 770 33.76 23.04 31.24
N LYS A 771 32.49 22.89 31.62
CA LYS A 771 32.04 21.91 32.65
C LYS A 771 32.41 20.45 32.31
N LEU A 772 32.67 20.14 31.04
CA LEU A 772 33.02 18.81 30.56
C LEU A 772 34.54 18.62 30.36
N GLY A 773 35.35 19.66 30.61
CA GLY A 773 36.81 19.62 30.51
C GLY A 773 37.32 19.06 29.18
N ASN A 774 38.31 18.17 29.27
CA ASN A 774 38.98 17.56 28.11
C ASN A 774 38.08 16.64 27.28
N PHE A 775 36.98 16.13 27.85
CA PHE A 775 36.01 15.28 27.15
C PHE A 775 35.04 16.07 26.26
N CYS A 776 35.09 17.41 26.30
CA CYS A 776 34.25 18.24 25.45
C CYS A 776 34.78 18.29 24.01
N THR A 777 34.09 17.64 23.09
CA THR A 777 34.38 17.68 21.65
C THR A 777 33.58 18.75 20.89
N VAL A 778 32.74 19.53 21.58
CA VAL A 778 31.82 20.48 20.95
C VAL A 778 32.60 21.66 20.35
N GLY A 779 32.53 21.78 19.02
CA GLY A 779 33.19 22.85 18.25
C GLY A 779 34.72 22.75 18.24
N ARG A 780 35.28 21.57 18.54
CA ARG A 780 36.69 21.27 18.25
C ARG A 780 36.87 20.90 16.78
N ARG A 781 38.00 21.33 16.22
CA ARG A 781 38.44 21.01 14.86
C ARG A 781 38.89 19.57 14.74
N LEU A 782 39.80 19.18 15.63
CA LEU A 782 40.30 17.83 15.75
C LEU A 782 39.35 17.03 16.65
N GLN A 783 38.78 15.97 16.09
CA GLN A 783 37.93 15.06 16.84
C GLN A 783 38.49 13.65 16.78
N GLU A 784 38.78 13.11 17.96
CA GLU A 784 39.06 11.69 18.14
C GLU A 784 37.76 10.89 18.08
N VAL A 785 37.75 9.84 17.26
CA VAL A 785 36.61 8.98 17.01
C VAL A 785 37.03 7.52 17.06
N HIS A 786 36.30 6.72 17.84
CA HIS A 786 36.57 5.30 18.00
C HIS A 786 35.52 4.46 17.26
N VAL A 787 35.98 3.51 16.47
CA VAL A 787 35.13 2.65 15.64
C VAL A 787 35.52 1.20 15.86
N LEU A 788 34.55 0.38 16.27
CA LEU A 788 34.70 -1.06 16.34
C LEU A 788 34.38 -1.67 14.98
N GLY A 789 35.38 -2.25 14.34
CA GLY A 789 35.24 -2.99 13.08
C GLY A 789 35.55 -4.47 13.27
N GLY A 790 35.41 -5.25 12.20
CA GLY A 790 35.53 -6.70 12.25
C GLY A 790 34.23 -7.35 12.70
N LEU A 791 34.30 -8.39 13.52
CA LEU A 791 33.13 -9.16 13.93
C LEU A 791 32.38 -8.49 15.10
N ILE A 792 31.13 -8.05 14.92
CA ILE A 792 30.40 -7.23 15.91
C ILE A 792 29.29 -7.98 16.64
N LEU A 793 28.64 -8.97 16.00
CA LEU A 793 27.53 -9.73 16.56
C LEU A 793 27.81 -10.39 17.92
N PRO A 794 29.00 -11.01 18.17
CA PRO A 794 29.33 -11.63 19.46
C PRO A 794 29.49 -10.66 20.62
N VAL A 795 29.73 -9.39 20.30
CA VAL A 795 29.97 -8.34 21.29
C VAL A 795 28.80 -7.37 21.38
N TRP A 796 27.75 -7.58 20.57
CA TRP A 796 26.61 -6.68 20.43
C TRP A 796 25.92 -6.38 21.76
N GLY A 797 25.58 -7.43 22.52
CA GLY A 797 24.89 -7.29 23.80
C GLY A 797 25.73 -6.53 24.83
N THR A 798 27.04 -6.76 24.83
CA THR A 798 28.01 -6.07 25.68
C THR A 798 28.06 -4.58 25.36
N ILE A 799 28.11 -4.24 24.07
CA ILE A 799 28.12 -2.85 23.63
C ILE A 799 26.79 -2.16 23.93
N GLU A 800 25.64 -2.79 23.67
CA GLU A 800 24.33 -2.22 24.01
C GLU A 800 24.22 -1.94 25.51
N LYS A 801 24.71 -2.85 26.36
CA LYS A 801 24.79 -2.65 27.80
C LYS A 801 25.69 -1.46 28.17
N ALA A 802 26.88 -1.34 27.59
CA ALA A 802 27.78 -0.22 27.86
C ALA A 802 27.21 1.14 27.39
N LEU A 803 26.54 1.17 26.24
CA LEU A 803 25.88 2.37 25.72
C LEU A 803 24.62 2.75 26.52
N SER A 804 23.88 1.79 27.06
CA SER A 804 22.68 2.06 27.88
C SER A 804 23.00 2.86 29.15
N LYS A 805 24.23 2.73 29.69
CA LYS A 805 24.72 3.46 30.87
C LYS A 805 25.03 4.94 30.59
N GLN A 806 25.01 5.37 29.32
CA GLN A 806 25.42 6.72 28.95
C GLN A 806 24.38 7.80 29.33
N ALA A 807 24.83 8.95 29.78
CA ALA A 807 23.95 10.05 30.22
C ALA A 807 23.18 10.72 29.07
N ARG A 808 23.77 10.80 27.87
CA ARG A 808 23.15 11.42 26.69
C ARG A 808 22.35 10.39 25.89
N LEU A 809 21.08 10.70 25.61
CA LEU A 809 20.20 9.88 24.76
C LEU A 809 20.85 9.57 23.38
N SER A 810 21.53 10.54 22.77
CA SER A 810 22.22 10.35 21.49
C SER A 810 23.42 9.40 21.55
N HIS A 811 24.00 9.17 22.74
CA HIS A 811 25.09 8.23 22.96
C HIS A 811 24.59 6.83 23.33
N ARG A 812 23.31 6.66 23.64
CA ARG A 812 22.70 5.35 23.93
C ARG A 812 22.39 4.54 22.67
N ARG A 813 22.38 5.19 21.50
CA ARG A 813 22.03 4.56 20.22
C ARG A 813 23.27 4.01 19.52
N LEU A 814 23.14 2.78 19.01
CA LEU A 814 24.11 2.17 18.10
C LEU A 814 24.13 2.92 16.77
N ARG A 815 25.30 3.35 16.33
CA ARG A 815 25.49 4.06 15.06
C ARG A 815 26.55 3.36 14.26
N VAL A 816 26.21 2.96 13.04
CA VAL A 816 27.17 2.36 12.11
C VAL A 816 27.75 3.49 11.27
N VAL A 817 29.07 3.54 11.24
CA VAL A 817 29.83 4.56 10.52
C VAL A 817 30.70 3.93 9.46
N ARG A 818 30.85 4.65 8.35
CA ARG A 818 31.83 4.36 7.32
C ARG A 818 32.79 5.54 7.23
N LEU A 819 34.06 5.20 7.09
CA LEU A 819 35.14 6.16 6.98
C LEU A 819 36.16 5.65 5.97
N GLU A 820 36.74 6.59 5.23
CA GLU A 820 37.80 6.36 4.26
C GLU A 820 38.96 7.25 4.67
N THR A 821 40.08 6.65 5.01
CA THR A 821 41.28 7.38 5.43
C THR A 821 41.84 8.17 4.25
N THR A 822 42.33 9.38 4.51
CA THR A 822 42.80 10.28 3.45
C THR A 822 44.22 9.98 3.00
N THR A 823 45.01 9.32 3.84
CA THR A 823 46.44 9.04 3.59
C THR A 823 46.66 7.72 2.83
N ASP A 824 45.92 6.66 3.17
CA ASP A 824 46.09 5.31 2.62
C ASP A 824 44.82 4.74 1.94
N ILE A 825 43.76 5.53 1.80
CA ILE A 825 42.50 5.19 1.09
C ILE A 825 41.92 3.84 1.59
N ARG A 826 42.06 3.58 2.90
CA ARG A 826 41.47 2.41 3.53
C ARG A 826 40.05 2.70 3.95
N ARG A 827 39.13 1.85 3.49
CA ARG A 827 37.71 1.93 3.84
C ARG A 827 37.42 1.04 5.02
N ILE A 828 36.88 1.62 6.07
CA ILE A 828 36.53 0.94 7.31
C ILE A 828 35.06 1.20 7.60
N VAL A 829 34.34 0.12 7.91
CA VAL A 829 32.94 0.15 8.32
C VAL A 829 32.86 -0.51 9.68
N GLY A 830 32.17 0.14 10.62
CA GLY A 830 32.09 -0.36 11.98
C GLY A 830 31.13 0.44 12.84
N LEU A 831 31.06 0.07 14.11
CA LEU A 831 30.21 0.72 15.09
C LEU A 831 30.94 1.89 15.76
N LEU A 832 30.32 3.07 15.75
CA LEU A 832 30.83 4.25 16.46
C LEU A 832 30.65 4.09 17.96
N VAL A 833 31.76 4.10 18.70
CA VAL A 833 31.77 4.10 20.16
C VAL A 833 32.02 5.53 20.65
N PRO A 834 31.08 6.15 21.40
CA PRO A 834 31.31 7.45 22.01
C PRO A 834 32.51 7.40 22.96
N ASN A 835 33.36 8.44 22.99
CA ASN A 835 34.60 8.45 23.79
C ASN A 835 34.33 8.14 25.28
N ALA A 836 33.21 8.62 25.82
CA ALA A 836 32.77 8.35 27.21
C ALA A 836 32.36 6.89 27.47
N ALA A 837 32.16 6.08 26.43
CA ALA A 837 31.80 4.67 26.52
C ALA A 837 32.98 3.73 26.23
N VAL A 838 34.10 4.23 25.69
CA VAL A 838 35.23 3.39 25.24
C VAL A 838 35.79 2.54 26.37
N GLU A 839 36.08 3.15 27.53
CA GLU A 839 36.61 2.42 28.68
C GLU A 839 35.64 1.35 29.19
N SER A 840 34.34 1.68 29.31
CA SER A 840 33.32 0.70 29.71
C SER A 840 33.20 -0.45 28.71
N VAL A 841 33.34 -0.17 27.41
CA VAL A 841 33.30 -1.20 26.36
C VAL A 841 34.54 -2.09 26.43
N LEU A 842 35.74 -1.52 26.62
CA LEU A 842 36.98 -2.28 26.75
C LEU A 842 37.00 -3.16 28.01
N GLN A 843 36.49 -2.66 29.14
CA GLN A 843 36.36 -3.43 30.38
C GLN A 843 35.35 -4.57 30.24
N ASP A 844 34.15 -4.29 29.70
CA ASP A 844 33.10 -5.29 29.55
C ASP A 844 33.46 -6.37 28.49
N LEU A 845 34.48 -6.14 27.64
CA LEU A 845 34.97 -7.09 26.62
C LEU A 845 36.20 -7.91 27.05
N GLU A 846 36.64 -7.82 28.30
CA GLU A 846 37.84 -8.53 28.81
C GLU A 846 39.06 -8.32 27.90
N TRP A 847 39.36 -7.05 27.56
CA TRP A 847 40.46 -6.72 26.68
C TRP A 847 41.76 -7.43 27.09
N VAL A 848 42.21 -8.33 26.22
CA VAL A 848 43.48 -9.06 26.37
C VAL A 848 44.59 -8.04 26.21
N GLN A 849 45.26 -7.68 27.31
CA GLN A 849 46.59 -7.09 27.21
C GLN A 849 47.47 -8.17 26.57
N GLU A 850 47.93 -7.94 25.34
CA GLU A 850 49.18 -8.54 24.92
C GLU A 850 50.23 -8.02 25.92
N ILE A 851 50.66 -8.92 26.81
CA ILE A 851 51.84 -8.72 27.62
C ILE A 851 52.99 -8.75 26.60
N ASP A 852 53.48 -7.59 26.22
CA ASP A 852 54.75 -7.47 25.51
C ASP A 852 55.83 -8.08 26.43
N ASP A 853 56.44 -9.18 26.00
CA ASP A 853 57.71 -9.70 26.54
C ASP A 853 58.89 -8.85 26.06
#